data_AF-A0A7Y5T8B1-F1
#
_entry.id   AF-A0A7Y5T8B1-F1
#
_cell.length_a   1.000
_cell.length_b   1.000
_cell.length_c   1.000
_cell.angle_alpha   90.00
_cell.angle_beta   90.00
_cell.angle_gamma   90.00
#
_symmetry.space_group_name_H-M   'P 1'
#
loop_
_entity.id
_entity.type
_entity.pdbx_description
1 polymer ?
#
loop_
_entity_poly.entity_id
_entity_poly.type
_entity_poly.pdbx_seq_one_letter_code
_entity_poly.pdbx_strand_id
1 'polypeptide(L)'
;MSLCANLRQSFGGRSVELSFVARLPRHTEASELTVNSAAEKPVVGVLPAAGGRVRPIPGSRFAPESLVGALLELQEPVSAATVTRRPRRVVPLRRDELVGALVETDRLQLADDVAILVKDDEKLLKDVLRIIDQCGKRGGMFRSTATDQAKALAGLPTGWVLIEDVQLYAVPQGVKHVDLHALVPLTTAQLNFAGGLKMPGRIRKFSSLQPPEIRAAVAEAEDITVTITSLGDEVEELHRWTEAANAMVIPLDGLGLDDGDYEVTLQVDDEVLSRPTLRLRSASTPLNYELDYSALSVVCAVASAGTSALFVDGVNAVGQRDQAVPRRPIGDGIGWQAKKVSSKVVQPVVVLGSADPDSCMVTGKHYIQLPTWHGGKATSKTIQGVCRDCGVVKTSPVRPRWKKADAPSEAPVELHLAEISTPSDLQAQWDVCLDAVVHVGGGPISALERIASHADGTSLFADEFVRTLELAGHIDVRRDDAMTPQEWEANPAYLAETINNGFLLAGVWSQSMRNLLADEVEAFGGKLVREESETGGLSSWFVRGLHADDLEKIADDIGQEHAVVRDAARKMLASLPPLSELEAVMPVVPIPQHTKATLFSLRDASWQTVPGVGISGAYRVEQSFRRLSIWVDQRGAVERTARIGSVQLVKHLSGRAAGRPLVGYVPSSDALVVPIGADLPGLYGRVAALCSGRLPKVSTRTRSIAYLEVPRDVADGLNSLLAG
;
A
#
# COMPACT_ATOMS: atom_id res chain seq x y z
N MET A 1 -17.91 -14.96 3.35
CA MET A 1 -16.47 -14.83 3.66
C MET A 1 -15.69 -15.38 2.48
N SER A 2 -14.52 -14.81 2.20
CA SER A 2 -13.68 -15.20 1.08
C SER A 2 -12.26 -15.53 1.58
N LEU A 3 -11.63 -16.54 0.98
CA LEU A 3 -10.21 -16.80 1.15
C LEU A 3 -9.40 -15.62 0.61
N CYS A 4 -8.29 -15.33 1.27
CA CYS A 4 -7.34 -14.30 0.88
C CYS A 4 -5.94 -14.92 0.82
N ALA A 5 -5.14 -14.57 -0.18
CA ALA A 5 -3.76 -15.01 -0.32
C ALA A 5 -2.83 -13.81 -0.56
N ASN A 6 -1.76 -13.75 0.23
CA ASN A 6 -0.69 -12.77 0.07
C ASN A 6 0.58 -13.48 -0.38
N LEU A 7 1.03 -13.19 -1.60
CA LEU A 7 2.32 -13.66 -2.09
C LEU A 7 3.40 -12.72 -1.58
N ARG A 8 4.39 -13.25 -0.87
CA ARG A 8 5.51 -12.51 -0.28
C ARG A 8 6.81 -12.97 -0.91
N GLN A 9 7.62 -12.03 -1.37
CA GLN A 9 9.04 -12.26 -1.64
C GLN A 9 9.85 -11.81 -0.42
N SER A 10 10.71 -12.69 0.08
CA SER A 10 11.64 -12.38 1.16
C SER A 10 13.05 -12.79 0.74
N PHE A 11 14.07 -12.30 1.45
CA PHE A 11 15.47 -12.63 1.20
C PHE A 11 15.79 -14.14 1.26
N GLY A 12 14.86 -14.97 1.78
CA GLY A 12 14.94 -16.44 1.83
C GLY A 12 14.07 -17.18 0.82
N GLY A 13 13.44 -16.49 -0.14
CA GLY A 13 12.59 -17.07 -1.18
C GLY A 13 11.14 -16.55 -1.19
N ARG A 14 10.35 -17.07 -2.14
CA ARG A 14 8.91 -16.79 -2.28
C ARG A 14 8.10 -17.59 -1.27
N SER A 15 7.07 -16.97 -0.70
CA SER A 15 6.10 -17.62 0.17
C SER A 15 4.69 -17.11 -0.10
N VAL A 16 3.69 -17.88 0.30
CA VAL A 16 2.29 -17.48 0.30
C VAL A 16 1.76 -17.53 1.73
N GLU A 17 1.05 -16.49 2.14
CA GLU A 17 0.32 -16.46 3.40
C GLU A 17 -1.18 -16.46 3.10
N LEU A 18 -1.86 -17.49 3.58
CA LEU A 18 -3.32 -17.58 3.48
C LEU A 18 -3.98 -16.90 4.68
N SER A 19 -5.07 -16.20 4.41
CA SER A 19 -5.90 -15.50 5.38
C SER A 19 -7.35 -15.45 4.88
N PHE A 20 -8.18 -14.58 5.46
CA PHE A 20 -9.55 -14.37 5.01
C PHE A 20 -9.96 -12.91 5.03
N VAL A 21 -11.01 -12.61 4.26
CA VAL A 21 -11.76 -11.37 4.36
C VAL A 21 -13.24 -11.71 4.51
N ALA A 22 -13.93 -11.05 5.42
CA ALA A 22 -15.35 -11.27 5.67
C ALA A 22 -16.14 -9.98 5.47
N ARG A 23 -17.33 -10.10 4.87
CA ARG A 23 -18.32 -9.02 4.83
C ARG A 23 -19.42 -9.36 5.82
N LEU A 24 -19.63 -8.51 6.81
CA LEU A 24 -20.68 -8.72 7.80
C LEU A 24 -22.04 -8.27 7.22
N PRO A 25 -23.15 -8.97 7.53
CA PRO A 25 -24.49 -8.63 7.03
C PRO A 25 -24.98 -7.23 7.42
N ARG A 26 -24.48 -6.70 8.55
CA ARG A 26 -24.69 -5.33 9.00
C ARG A 26 -23.33 -4.67 9.13
N HIS A 27 -23.27 -3.37 8.85
CA HIS A 27 -22.09 -2.57 9.16
C HIS A 27 -21.94 -2.55 10.69
N THR A 28 -21.00 -3.33 11.20
CA THR A 28 -20.64 -3.39 12.61
C THR A 28 -19.15 -3.13 12.76
N GLU A 29 -18.78 -2.39 13.80
CA GLU A 29 -17.38 -2.18 14.22
C GLU A 29 -16.85 -3.44 14.93
N ALA A 30 -16.95 -4.59 14.28
CA ALA A 30 -16.50 -5.85 14.84
C ALA A 30 -14.98 -5.79 15.08
N SER A 31 -14.56 -5.98 16.33
CA SER A 31 -13.15 -6.07 16.71
C SER A 31 -12.66 -7.53 16.81
N GLU A 32 -13.59 -8.47 16.94
CA GLU A 32 -13.31 -9.89 17.16
C GLU A 32 -14.39 -10.76 16.48
N LEU A 33 -13.99 -11.94 16.02
CA LEU A 33 -14.89 -12.97 15.50
C LEU A 33 -14.63 -14.30 16.23
N THR A 34 -15.70 -14.95 16.68
CA THR A 34 -15.65 -16.29 17.25
C THR A 34 -15.69 -17.32 16.12
N VAL A 35 -14.77 -18.29 16.14
CA VAL A 35 -14.67 -19.33 15.12
C VAL A 35 -15.52 -20.55 15.53
N ASN A 36 -16.80 -20.54 15.18
CA ASN A 36 -17.74 -21.61 15.54
C ASN A 36 -17.40 -22.98 14.91
N SER A 37 -16.64 -22.98 13.81
CA SER A 37 -16.22 -24.19 13.09
C SER A 37 -15.07 -24.96 13.76
N ALA A 38 -14.41 -24.40 14.77
CA ALA A 38 -13.32 -25.06 15.50
C ALA A 38 -13.78 -25.56 16.87
N ALA A 39 -13.25 -26.71 17.31
CA ALA A 39 -13.67 -27.39 18.53
C ALA A 39 -13.57 -26.50 19.79
N GLU A 40 -12.51 -25.70 19.89
CA GLU A 40 -12.25 -24.78 21.01
C GLU A 40 -12.88 -23.39 20.84
N LYS A 41 -13.57 -23.15 19.72
CA LYS A 41 -14.16 -21.86 19.35
C LYS A 41 -13.24 -20.65 19.62
N PRO A 42 -12.01 -20.63 19.07
CA PRO A 42 -11.07 -19.56 19.29
C PRO A 42 -11.63 -18.23 18.79
N VAL A 43 -11.15 -17.14 19.39
CA VAL A 43 -11.49 -15.77 18.99
C VAL A 43 -10.37 -15.21 18.12
N VAL A 44 -10.75 -14.61 17.00
CA VAL A 44 -9.83 -13.97 16.05
C VAL A 44 -10.08 -12.48 16.07
N GLY A 45 -9.06 -11.70 16.43
CA GLY A 45 -9.13 -10.24 16.31
C GLY A 45 -9.16 -9.82 14.85
N VAL A 46 -10.02 -8.86 14.52
CA VAL A 46 -10.21 -8.33 13.17
C VAL A 46 -10.16 -6.80 13.15
N LEU A 47 -9.78 -6.25 11.99
CA LEU A 47 -9.78 -4.83 11.68
C LEU A 47 -10.70 -4.56 10.49
N PRO A 48 -11.34 -3.38 10.43
CA PRO A 48 -12.03 -2.93 9.23
C PRO A 48 -11.12 -2.95 8.00
N ALA A 49 -11.70 -3.34 6.87
CA ALA A 49 -11.10 -3.33 5.55
C ALA A 49 -12.05 -2.63 4.56
N ALA A 50 -11.50 -2.15 3.44
CA ALA A 50 -12.26 -1.44 2.44
C ALA A 50 -13.46 -2.26 1.90
N GLY A 51 -14.53 -1.56 1.50
CA GLY A 51 -15.76 -2.16 1.00
C GLY A 51 -16.69 -2.73 2.09
N GLY A 52 -16.59 -2.23 3.34
CA GLY A 52 -17.42 -2.69 4.46
C GLY A 52 -17.07 -4.12 4.89
N ARG A 53 -15.79 -4.48 4.78
CA ARG A 53 -15.28 -5.81 5.10
C ARG A 53 -14.46 -5.75 6.38
N VAL A 54 -14.12 -6.91 6.92
CA VAL A 54 -13.18 -7.07 8.02
C VAL A 54 -12.10 -8.09 7.63
N ARG A 55 -10.89 -7.89 8.15
CA ARG A 55 -9.74 -8.79 7.95
C ARG A 55 -9.05 -9.05 9.29
N PRO A 56 -8.34 -10.18 9.48
CA PRO A 56 -7.57 -10.43 10.70
C PRO A 56 -6.55 -9.33 11.02
N ILE A 57 -6.25 -9.14 12.31
CA ILE A 57 -5.17 -8.26 12.75
C ILE A 57 -3.84 -8.72 12.13
N PRO A 58 -3.01 -7.82 11.59
CA PRO A 58 -1.69 -8.17 11.06
C PRO A 58 -0.85 -8.99 12.04
N GLY A 59 -0.24 -10.07 11.54
CA GLY A 59 0.54 -11.01 12.36
C GLY A 59 -0.26 -12.18 12.95
N SER A 60 -1.58 -12.20 12.82
CA SER A 60 -2.40 -13.39 13.11
C SER A 60 -1.93 -14.56 12.26
N ARG A 61 -1.57 -15.69 12.87
CA ARG A 61 -1.14 -16.90 12.16
C ARG A 61 -2.28 -17.91 12.11
N PHE A 62 -2.60 -18.40 10.92
CA PHE A 62 -3.61 -19.44 10.71
C PHE A 62 -2.96 -20.70 10.13
N ALA A 63 -3.53 -21.87 10.42
CA ALA A 63 -3.18 -23.11 9.73
C ALA A 63 -3.69 -23.04 8.26
N PRO A 64 -2.80 -23.09 7.24
CA PRO A 64 -3.20 -22.98 5.83
C PRO A 64 -4.23 -24.04 5.40
N GLU A 65 -4.11 -25.27 5.92
CA GLU A 65 -5.02 -26.39 5.63
C GLU A 65 -6.45 -26.11 6.10
N SER A 66 -6.61 -25.46 7.26
CA SER A 66 -7.91 -25.10 7.81
C SER A 66 -8.62 -24.07 6.94
N LEU A 67 -7.89 -23.11 6.37
CA LEU A 67 -8.46 -22.04 5.56
C LEU A 67 -9.05 -22.55 4.24
N VAL A 68 -8.43 -23.56 3.64
CA VAL A 68 -8.81 -24.07 2.31
C VAL A 68 -9.78 -25.24 2.37
N GLY A 69 -9.63 -26.12 3.37
CA GLY A 69 -10.30 -27.42 3.41
C GLY A 69 -11.55 -27.52 4.28
N ALA A 70 -11.72 -26.62 5.26
CA ALA A 70 -12.82 -26.71 6.23
C ALA A 70 -14.00 -25.79 5.86
N LEU A 71 -15.20 -26.17 6.33
CA LEU A 71 -16.32 -25.24 6.45
C LEU A 71 -15.96 -24.23 7.55
N LEU A 72 -15.86 -22.95 7.18
CA LEU A 72 -15.55 -21.90 8.14
C LEU A 72 -16.83 -21.18 8.51
N GLU A 73 -17.08 -21.08 9.81
CA GLU A 73 -18.20 -20.33 10.37
C GLU A 73 -17.66 -19.37 11.41
N LEU A 74 -17.75 -18.08 11.10
CA LEU A 74 -17.34 -16.99 11.97
C LEU A 74 -18.59 -16.28 12.48
N GLN A 75 -18.62 -15.96 13.77
CA GLN A 75 -19.71 -15.23 14.38
C GLN A 75 -19.18 -13.95 15.04
N GLU A 76 -19.83 -12.84 14.75
CA GLU A 76 -19.59 -11.59 15.47
C GLU A 76 -20.32 -11.66 16.84
N PRO A 77 -19.60 -11.52 17.97
CA PRO A 77 -20.16 -11.79 19.30
C PRO A 77 -21.36 -10.92 19.69
N VAL A 78 -21.40 -9.66 19.26
CA VAL A 78 -22.40 -8.68 19.74
C VAL A 78 -23.71 -8.78 18.97
N SER A 79 -23.64 -8.76 17.63
CA SER A 79 -24.79 -8.84 16.73
C SER A 79 -25.25 -10.27 16.47
N ALA A 80 -24.47 -11.27 16.91
CA ALA A 80 -24.61 -12.68 16.58
C ALA A 80 -24.61 -12.97 15.07
N ALA A 81 -24.20 -12.00 14.24
CA ALA A 81 -24.17 -12.15 12.79
C ALA A 81 -23.11 -13.19 12.38
N THR A 82 -23.51 -14.15 11.57
CA THR A 82 -22.63 -15.21 11.10
C THR A 82 -22.18 -14.97 9.66
N VAL A 83 -20.93 -15.30 9.38
CA VAL A 83 -20.38 -15.33 8.04
C VAL A 83 -19.77 -16.69 7.81
N THR A 84 -20.19 -17.32 6.72
CA THR A 84 -19.70 -18.64 6.34
C THR A 84 -18.83 -18.58 5.09
N ARG A 85 -17.89 -19.52 5.00
CA ARG A 85 -17.17 -19.87 3.78
C ARG A 85 -17.24 -21.39 3.61
N ARG A 86 -17.71 -21.84 2.46
CA ARG A 86 -17.72 -23.27 2.10
C ARG A 86 -16.45 -23.61 1.32
N PRO A 87 -15.81 -24.76 1.60
CA PRO A 87 -14.59 -25.15 0.93
C PRO A 87 -14.87 -25.55 -0.54
N ARG A 88 -13.88 -25.32 -1.43
CA ARG A 88 -13.94 -25.65 -2.88
C ARG A 88 -12.62 -26.24 -3.33
N ARG A 89 -12.64 -27.21 -4.27
CA ARG A 89 -11.42 -27.86 -4.80
C ARG A 89 -10.71 -27.05 -5.89
N VAL A 90 -11.39 -26.08 -6.49
CA VAL A 90 -10.84 -25.08 -7.43
C VAL A 90 -11.27 -23.72 -6.93
N VAL A 91 -10.29 -22.88 -6.56
CA VAL A 91 -10.51 -21.56 -5.96
C VAL A 91 -9.85 -20.50 -6.84
N PRO A 92 -10.61 -19.76 -7.67
CA PRO A 92 -10.08 -18.64 -8.41
C PRO A 92 -9.90 -17.44 -7.46
N LEU A 93 -8.69 -16.90 -7.44
CA LEU A 93 -8.27 -15.78 -6.62
C LEU A 93 -7.97 -14.59 -7.55
N ARG A 94 -8.78 -13.54 -7.45
CA ARG A 94 -8.61 -12.31 -8.22
C ARG A 94 -7.93 -11.26 -7.35
N ARG A 95 -7.05 -10.45 -7.92
CA ARG A 95 -6.47 -9.32 -7.18
C ARG A 95 -7.58 -8.33 -6.82
N ASP A 96 -7.80 -8.15 -5.52
CA ASP A 96 -8.73 -7.16 -4.98
C ASP A 96 -7.92 -5.94 -4.56
N GLU A 97 -7.98 -4.90 -5.39
CA GLU A 97 -7.22 -3.65 -5.20
C GLU A 97 -7.56 -2.92 -3.89
N LEU A 98 -8.78 -3.09 -3.36
CA LEU A 98 -9.19 -2.44 -2.12
C LEU A 98 -8.57 -3.13 -0.89
N VAL A 99 -8.32 -4.44 -0.99
CA VAL A 99 -7.71 -5.25 0.07
C VAL A 99 -6.19 -5.33 -0.08
N GLY A 100 -5.67 -5.15 -1.31
CA GLY A 100 -4.26 -5.29 -1.65
C GLY A 100 -3.79 -6.75 -1.69
N ALA A 101 -4.71 -7.69 -1.96
CA ALA A 101 -4.44 -9.12 -1.89
C ALA A 101 -5.23 -9.91 -2.94
N LEU A 102 -4.85 -11.18 -3.16
CA LEU A 102 -5.63 -12.10 -3.99
C LEU A 102 -6.83 -12.60 -3.17
N VAL A 103 -8.05 -12.27 -3.60
CA VAL A 103 -9.28 -12.64 -2.90
C VAL A 103 -10.09 -13.63 -3.73
N GLU A 104 -10.64 -14.64 -3.07
CA GLU A 104 -11.51 -15.64 -3.69
C GLU A 104 -12.74 -15.03 -4.34
N THR A 105 -12.98 -15.50 -5.57
CA THR A 105 -14.13 -15.15 -6.40
C THR A 105 -14.95 -16.39 -6.72
N ASP A 106 -16.20 -16.19 -7.13
CA ASP A 106 -17.08 -17.31 -7.44
C ASP A 106 -16.78 -17.98 -8.78
N ARG A 107 -16.44 -17.15 -9.77
CA ARG A 107 -16.19 -17.51 -11.16
C ARG A 107 -15.09 -16.61 -11.72
N LEU A 108 -14.33 -17.13 -12.66
CA LEU A 108 -13.43 -16.33 -13.50
C LEU A 108 -14.23 -15.33 -14.34
N GLN A 109 -13.57 -14.22 -14.69
CA GLN A 109 -14.05 -13.25 -15.67
C GLN A 109 -13.12 -13.27 -16.88
N LEU A 110 -13.61 -12.85 -18.04
CA LEU A 110 -12.79 -12.79 -19.24
C LEU A 110 -11.77 -11.64 -19.11
N ALA A 111 -10.56 -11.88 -19.62
CA ALA A 111 -9.42 -10.96 -19.65
C ALA A 111 -8.94 -10.43 -18.27
N ASP A 112 -9.37 -11.05 -17.17
CA ASP A 112 -8.94 -10.72 -15.80
C ASP A 112 -7.70 -11.53 -15.39
N ASP A 113 -6.79 -10.88 -14.66
CA ASP A 113 -5.62 -11.49 -14.03
C ASP A 113 -6.00 -12.23 -12.74
N VAL A 114 -5.83 -13.56 -12.74
CA VAL A 114 -6.17 -14.41 -11.59
C VAL A 114 -5.07 -15.42 -11.26
N ALA A 115 -5.00 -15.80 -10.00
CA ALA A 115 -4.33 -17.01 -9.56
C ALA A 115 -5.37 -18.08 -9.25
N ILE A 116 -5.05 -19.36 -9.44
CA ILE A 116 -5.97 -20.46 -9.17
C ILE A 116 -5.33 -21.42 -8.20
N LEU A 117 -5.98 -21.62 -7.06
CA LEU A 117 -5.60 -22.62 -6.07
C LEU A 117 -6.44 -23.89 -6.31
N VAL A 118 -5.76 -24.99 -6.64
CA VAL A 118 -6.37 -26.26 -7.06
C VAL A 118 -5.93 -27.39 -6.13
N LYS A 119 -6.86 -28.27 -5.74
CA LYS A 119 -6.51 -29.48 -5.00
C LYS A 119 -5.62 -30.37 -5.90
N ASP A 120 -4.49 -30.85 -5.38
CA ASP A 120 -3.52 -31.66 -6.14
C ASP A 120 -4.04 -33.10 -6.34
N ASP A 121 -5.12 -33.22 -7.12
CA ASP A 121 -5.72 -34.45 -7.60
C ASP A 121 -5.42 -34.57 -9.09
N GLU A 122 -4.81 -35.68 -9.52
CA GLU A 122 -4.23 -35.81 -10.85
C GLU A 122 -5.24 -35.54 -11.97
N LYS A 123 -6.46 -36.06 -11.83
CA LYS A 123 -7.52 -35.87 -12.84
C LYS A 123 -8.03 -34.43 -12.85
N LEU A 124 -8.34 -33.87 -11.67
CA LEU A 124 -8.84 -32.50 -11.56
C LEU A 124 -7.81 -31.50 -12.11
N LEU A 125 -6.54 -31.63 -11.74
CA LEU A 125 -5.49 -30.73 -12.19
C LEU A 125 -5.32 -30.78 -13.71
N LYS A 126 -5.33 -31.98 -14.32
CA LYS A 126 -5.29 -32.14 -15.78
C LYS A 126 -6.46 -31.46 -16.48
N ASP A 127 -7.67 -31.59 -15.94
CA ASP A 127 -8.85 -30.94 -16.50
C ASP A 127 -8.81 -29.41 -16.38
N VAL A 128 -8.30 -28.87 -15.26
CA VAL A 128 -8.11 -27.43 -15.07
C VAL A 128 -7.09 -26.88 -16.07
N LEU A 129 -5.92 -27.51 -16.18
CA LEU A 129 -4.86 -27.07 -17.09
C LEU A 129 -5.33 -27.11 -18.55
N ARG A 130 -6.05 -28.17 -18.95
CA ARG A 130 -6.63 -28.28 -20.29
C ARG A 130 -7.57 -27.11 -20.63
N ILE A 131 -8.44 -26.72 -19.69
CA ILE A 131 -9.37 -25.59 -19.93
C ILE A 131 -8.59 -24.28 -20.09
N ILE A 132 -7.60 -24.04 -19.22
CA ILE A 132 -6.81 -22.80 -19.27
C ILE A 132 -6.01 -22.73 -20.57
N ASP A 133 -5.34 -23.82 -20.94
CA ASP A 133 -4.49 -23.87 -22.14
C ASP A 133 -5.33 -23.79 -23.45
N GLN A 134 -6.62 -24.16 -23.43
CA GLN A 134 -7.53 -24.06 -24.58
C GLN A 134 -8.18 -22.69 -24.73
N CYS A 135 -8.49 -22.00 -23.63
CA CYS A 135 -9.31 -20.79 -23.64
C CYS A 135 -8.54 -19.53 -23.19
N GLY A 136 -7.22 -19.63 -22.96
CA GLY A 136 -6.46 -18.60 -22.29
C GLY A 136 -4.97 -18.90 -22.17
N LYS A 137 -4.36 -18.37 -21.10
CA LYS A 137 -2.94 -18.56 -20.76
C LYS A 137 -2.74 -18.71 -19.26
N ARG A 138 -1.54 -19.16 -18.87
CA ARG A 138 -1.07 -19.27 -17.48
C ARG A 138 0.41 -19.02 -17.36
N GLY A 139 0.83 -18.60 -16.17
CA GLY A 139 2.22 -18.50 -15.74
C GLY A 139 2.69 -19.73 -14.97
N GLY A 140 3.41 -19.47 -13.87
CA GLY A 140 4.08 -20.50 -13.07
C GLY A 140 3.14 -21.40 -12.25
N MET A 141 3.61 -22.62 -11.96
CA MET A 141 2.92 -23.60 -11.11
C MET A 141 3.76 -23.93 -9.87
N PHE A 142 3.12 -23.92 -8.70
CA PHE A 142 3.77 -24.07 -7.40
C PHE A 142 3.10 -25.13 -6.52
N ARG A 143 3.91 -25.81 -5.70
CA ARG A 143 3.52 -26.83 -4.71
C ARG A 143 4.20 -26.55 -3.36
N SER A 144 3.73 -27.20 -2.29
CA SER A 144 4.40 -27.12 -0.97
C SER A 144 5.79 -27.75 -0.96
N THR A 145 6.00 -28.76 -1.82
CA THR A 145 7.29 -29.40 -2.10
C THR A 145 7.59 -29.36 -3.60
N ALA A 146 8.87 -29.20 -3.97
CA ALA A 146 9.26 -29.13 -5.38
C ALA A 146 9.08 -30.48 -6.09
N THR A 147 8.73 -30.43 -7.38
CA THR A 147 8.58 -31.57 -8.28
C THR A 147 9.09 -31.18 -9.69
N ASP A 148 9.29 -32.15 -10.59
CA ASP A 148 9.76 -31.88 -11.96
C ASP A 148 8.87 -30.89 -12.75
N GLN A 149 7.60 -30.76 -12.38
CA GLN A 149 6.60 -29.91 -13.05
C GLN A 149 6.19 -28.67 -12.26
N ALA A 150 6.63 -28.50 -11.00
CA ALA A 150 6.22 -27.39 -10.14
C ALA A 150 7.29 -26.99 -9.11
N LYS A 151 7.48 -25.69 -8.92
CA LYS A 151 8.43 -25.14 -7.94
C LYS A 151 7.86 -25.21 -6.52
N ALA A 152 8.72 -25.29 -5.51
CA ALA A 152 8.29 -25.18 -4.11
C ALA A 152 7.91 -23.74 -3.75
N LEU A 153 6.83 -23.56 -2.99
CA LEU A 153 6.38 -22.29 -2.44
C LEU A 153 6.03 -22.46 -0.96
N ALA A 154 6.77 -21.77 -0.10
CA ALA A 154 6.58 -21.85 1.35
C ALA A 154 5.20 -21.30 1.75
N GLY A 155 4.51 -21.96 2.69
CA GLY A 155 3.19 -21.55 3.17
C GLY A 155 2.00 -22.02 2.33
N LEU A 156 2.26 -22.69 1.20
CA LEU A 156 1.20 -23.37 0.44
C LEU A 156 0.73 -24.63 1.20
N PRO A 157 -0.58 -24.87 1.35
CA PRO A 157 -1.08 -26.07 2.03
C PRO A 157 -0.64 -27.37 1.36
N THR A 158 -0.42 -28.42 2.15
CA THR A 158 -0.06 -29.73 1.59
C THR A 158 -1.17 -30.32 0.71
N GLY A 159 -0.81 -30.84 -0.46
CA GLY A 159 -1.75 -31.42 -1.43
C GLY A 159 -2.60 -30.37 -2.17
N TRP A 160 -2.05 -29.18 -2.38
CA TRP A 160 -2.61 -28.10 -3.21
C TRP A 160 -1.55 -27.56 -4.17
N VAL A 161 -2.02 -27.08 -5.31
CA VAL A 161 -1.24 -26.46 -6.38
C VAL A 161 -1.73 -25.03 -6.57
N LEU A 162 -0.81 -24.08 -6.66
CA LEU A 162 -1.10 -22.70 -7.07
C LEU A 162 -0.65 -22.51 -8.52
N ILE A 163 -1.54 -22.03 -9.37
CA ILE A 163 -1.27 -21.62 -10.76
C ILE A 163 -1.40 -20.10 -10.81
N GLU A 164 -0.34 -19.41 -11.22
CA GLU A 164 -0.33 -17.94 -11.32
C GLU A 164 -0.55 -17.46 -12.76
N ASP A 165 -0.81 -16.16 -12.90
CA ASP A 165 -0.95 -15.43 -14.17
C ASP A 165 -1.94 -16.09 -15.15
N VAL A 166 -3.06 -16.58 -14.63
CA VAL A 166 -4.11 -17.18 -15.44
C VAL A 166 -5.00 -16.08 -16.01
N GLN A 167 -5.24 -16.12 -17.32
CA GLN A 167 -6.21 -15.25 -18.01
C GLN A 167 -7.02 -16.11 -18.98
N LEU A 168 -8.34 -15.90 -19.06
CA LEU A 168 -9.21 -16.54 -20.05
C LEU A 168 -9.75 -15.50 -21.03
N TYR A 169 -9.73 -15.82 -22.32
CA TYR A 169 -10.24 -14.94 -23.39
C TYR A 169 -11.50 -15.50 -24.06
N ALA A 170 -11.80 -16.79 -23.85
CA ALA A 170 -12.99 -17.45 -24.35
C ALA A 170 -13.76 -18.18 -23.22
N VAL A 171 -15.06 -18.39 -23.44
CA VAL A 171 -15.92 -19.14 -22.51
C VAL A 171 -15.78 -20.66 -22.77
N PRO A 172 -15.31 -21.46 -21.79
CA PRO A 172 -15.17 -22.90 -21.99
C PRO A 172 -16.52 -23.59 -22.23
N GLN A 173 -16.61 -24.38 -23.32
CA GLN A 173 -17.82 -25.11 -23.69
C GLN A 173 -17.85 -26.53 -23.12
N GLY A 174 -19.06 -27.04 -22.85
CA GLY A 174 -19.25 -28.47 -22.50
C GLY A 174 -18.70 -28.90 -21.13
N VAL A 175 -18.44 -27.97 -20.22
CA VAL A 175 -17.93 -28.28 -18.87
C VAL A 175 -18.98 -29.02 -18.03
N LYS A 176 -18.75 -30.32 -17.76
CA LYS A 176 -19.69 -31.19 -17.02
C LYS A 176 -19.38 -31.33 -15.53
N HIS A 177 -18.11 -31.21 -15.15
CA HIS A 177 -17.67 -31.42 -13.78
C HIS A 177 -17.91 -30.17 -12.93
N VAL A 178 -18.59 -30.31 -11.79
CA VAL A 178 -19.05 -29.16 -11.01
C VAL A 178 -17.92 -28.34 -10.41
N ASP A 179 -16.79 -28.96 -10.07
CA ASP A 179 -15.60 -28.25 -9.58
C ASP A 179 -14.99 -27.32 -10.64
N LEU A 180 -15.16 -27.63 -11.93
CA LEU A 180 -14.62 -26.83 -13.04
C LEU A 180 -15.51 -25.64 -13.41
N HIS A 181 -16.73 -25.57 -12.86
CA HIS A 181 -17.63 -24.44 -13.08
C HIS A 181 -16.99 -23.12 -12.62
N ALA A 182 -16.11 -23.14 -11.62
CA ALA A 182 -15.34 -21.97 -11.22
C ALA A 182 -14.59 -21.29 -12.39
N LEU A 183 -14.26 -22.04 -13.45
CA LEU A 183 -13.54 -21.56 -14.63
C LEU A 183 -14.45 -21.05 -15.76
N VAL A 184 -15.78 -21.15 -15.62
CA VAL A 184 -16.73 -20.72 -16.65
C VAL A 184 -17.22 -19.31 -16.32
N PRO A 185 -16.88 -18.28 -17.13
CA PRO A 185 -17.33 -16.91 -16.92
C PRO A 185 -18.85 -16.76 -16.99
N LEU A 186 -19.38 -15.72 -16.33
CA LEU A 186 -20.82 -15.43 -16.31
C LEU A 186 -21.26 -14.47 -17.42
N THR A 187 -20.35 -13.64 -17.94
CA THR A 187 -20.61 -12.64 -18.98
C THR A 187 -19.98 -13.05 -20.30
N THR A 188 -20.68 -12.75 -21.40
CA THR A 188 -20.24 -13.03 -22.78
C THR A 188 -19.58 -11.83 -23.44
N ALA A 189 -19.70 -10.63 -22.88
CA ALA A 189 -19.06 -9.41 -23.34
C ALA A 189 -18.48 -8.64 -22.15
N GLN A 190 -17.29 -8.07 -22.32
CA GLN A 190 -16.58 -7.33 -21.28
C GLN A 190 -15.69 -6.24 -21.87
N LEU A 191 -15.72 -5.06 -21.28
CA LEU A 191 -14.82 -3.94 -21.56
C LEU A 191 -14.23 -3.46 -20.24
N ASN A 192 -12.92 -3.57 -20.07
CA ASN A 192 -12.20 -3.23 -18.86
C ASN A 192 -10.98 -2.36 -19.14
N PHE A 193 -10.63 -1.50 -18.20
CA PHE A 193 -9.30 -0.89 -18.14
C PHE A 193 -8.38 -1.77 -17.31
N ALA A 194 -7.20 -2.10 -17.80
CA ALA A 194 -6.20 -2.89 -17.10
C ALA A 194 -4.84 -2.20 -17.17
N GLY A 195 -3.90 -2.58 -16.28
CA GLY A 195 -2.63 -1.85 -16.19
C GLY A 195 -2.81 -0.36 -15.84
N GLY A 196 -1.82 0.44 -16.24
CA GLY A 196 -1.75 1.87 -15.93
C GLY A 196 -1.59 2.18 -14.44
N LEU A 197 -1.28 3.43 -14.12
CA LEU A 197 -1.22 3.88 -12.73
C LEU A 197 -2.58 4.39 -12.28
N LYS A 198 -3.31 3.55 -11.55
CA LYS A 198 -4.61 3.93 -11.01
C LYS A 198 -4.47 4.90 -9.84
N MET A 199 -5.10 6.05 -9.95
CA MET A 199 -5.10 7.06 -8.90
C MET A 199 -6.14 6.81 -7.80
N PRO A 200 -5.91 7.39 -6.62
CA PRO A 200 -6.88 7.45 -5.54
C PRO A 200 -8.24 8.04 -5.84
N GLY A 201 -9.26 7.42 -5.25
CA GLY A 201 -10.56 8.01 -5.10
C GLY A 201 -11.67 6.97 -5.04
N ARG A 202 -12.87 7.42 -4.62
CA ARG A 202 -14.11 6.63 -4.77
C ARG A 202 -14.48 6.43 -6.25
N ILE A 203 -14.04 7.35 -7.11
CA ILE A 203 -14.24 7.31 -8.55
C ILE A 203 -12.95 6.78 -9.16
N ARG A 204 -13.05 5.81 -10.07
CA ARG A 204 -11.91 5.23 -10.79
C ARG A 204 -11.28 6.29 -11.69
N LYS A 205 -9.99 6.56 -11.47
CA LYS A 205 -9.15 7.50 -12.22
C LYS A 205 -7.77 6.87 -12.44
N PHE A 206 -7.07 7.29 -13.48
CA PHE A 206 -5.72 6.87 -13.81
C PHE A 206 -4.85 8.11 -13.99
N SER A 207 -3.55 7.99 -13.77
CA SER A 207 -2.61 9.05 -14.13
C SER A 207 -2.64 9.22 -15.64
N SER A 208 -2.72 10.47 -16.13
CA SER A 208 -2.54 10.79 -17.55
C SER A 208 -1.15 10.37 -18.05
N LEU A 209 -0.16 10.40 -17.16
CA LEU A 209 1.22 10.10 -17.48
C LEU A 209 1.51 8.57 -17.57
N GLN A 210 0.68 7.71 -16.96
CA GLN A 210 0.75 6.26 -17.14
C GLN A 210 -0.67 5.70 -17.30
N PRO A 211 -1.29 5.90 -18.47
CA PRO A 211 -2.68 5.54 -18.69
C PRO A 211 -2.82 4.00 -18.77
N PRO A 212 -4.01 3.45 -18.51
CA PRO A 212 -4.26 2.01 -18.59
C PRO A 212 -4.29 1.55 -20.06
N GLU A 213 -4.38 0.24 -20.28
CA GLU A 213 -4.84 -0.30 -21.56
C GLU A 213 -6.34 -0.61 -21.49
N ILE A 214 -7.01 -0.58 -22.64
CA ILE A 214 -8.38 -1.05 -22.80
C ILE A 214 -8.32 -2.53 -23.20
N ARG A 215 -9.03 -3.39 -22.47
CA ARG A 215 -9.25 -4.80 -22.83
C ARG A 215 -10.72 -5.00 -23.16
N ALA A 216 -11.01 -5.38 -24.39
CA ALA A 216 -12.35 -5.74 -24.86
C ALA A 216 -12.38 -7.24 -25.22
N ALA A 217 -13.45 -7.94 -24.84
CA ALA A 217 -13.69 -9.32 -25.26
C ALA A 217 -15.19 -9.58 -25.41
N VAL A 218 -15.59 -10.21 -26.52
CA VAL A 218 -16.97 -10.61 -26.82
C VAL A 218 -16.94 -12.03 -27.41
N ALA A 219 -17.45 -13.00 -26.67
CA ALA A 219 -17.23 -14.44 -26.90
C ALA A 219 -17.64 -14.97 -28.30
N GLU A 220 -18.57 -14.31 -28.98
CA GLU A 220 -19.13 -14.72 -30.28
C GLU A 220 -19.07 -13.61 -31.35
N ALA A 221 -18.32 -12.53 -31.13
CA ALA A 221 -18.19 -11.46 -32.12
C ALA A 221 -17.21 -11.84 -33.24
N GLU A 222 -17.58 -11.54 -34.48
CA GLU A 222 -16.69 -11.60 -35.64
C GLU A 222 -15.86 -10.31 -35.76
N ASP A 223 -16.50 -9.15 -35.54
CA ASP A 223 -15.86 -7.83 -35.52
C ASP A 223 -16.19 -7.09 -34.21
N ILE A 224 -15.20 -6.43 -33.61
CA ILE A 224 -15.38 -5.53 -32.45
C ILE A 224 -14.82 -4.15 -32.74
N THR A 225 -15.54 -3.10 -32.32
CA THR A 225 -15.10 -1.70 -32.44
C THR A 225 -15.02 -1.05 -31.06
N VAL A 226 -13.92 -0.33 -30.78
CA VAL A 226 -13.75 0.48 -29.57
C VAL A 226 -13.51 1.93 -29.96
N THR A 227 -14.21 2.87 -29.31
CA THR A 227 -14.04 4.32 -29.55
C THR A 227 -13.77 5.06 -28.24
N ILE A 228 -12.92 6.09 -28.27
CA ILE A 228 -12.69 7.03 -27.15
C ILE A 228 -13.20 8.42 -27.53
N THR A 229 -13.97 9.03 -26.64
CA THR A 229 -14.57 10.36 -26.82
C THR A 229 -14.25 11.24 -25.62
N SER A 230 -13.84 12.50 -25.84
CA SER A 230 -13.63 13.49 -24.78
C SER A 230 -14.97 13.96 -24.19
N LEU A 231 -15.05 14.14 -22.86
CA LEU A 231 -16.24 14.63 -22.15
C LEU A 231 -16.05 16.05 -21.57
N GLY A 232 -15.28 16.90 -22.27
CA GLY A 232 -15.03 18.31 -21.91
C GLY A 232 -16.13 19.28 -22.37
N ASP A 233 -15.76 20.56 -22.57
CA ASP A 233 -16.66 21.61 -23.06
C ASP A 233 -17.16 21.34 -24.49
N GLU A 234 -16.37 20.63 -25.30
CA GLU A 234 -16.75 20.05 -26.58
C GLU A 234 -16.60 18.52 -26.54
N VAL A 235 -17.62 17.80 -27.02
CA VAL A 235 -17.60 16.33 -27.13
C VAL A 235 -16.99 15.96 -28.48
N GLU A 236 -15.76 15.43 -28.45
CA GLU A 236 -15.00 15.09 -29.65
C GLU A 236 -14.58 13.61 -29.63
N GLU A 237 -14.73 12.92 -30.76
CA GLU A 237 -14.19 11.57 -30.97
C GLU A 237 -12.68 11.65 -31.23
N LEU A 238 -11.89 11.08 -30.33
CA LEU A 238 -10.42 11.18 -30.39
C LEU A 238 -9.81 10.00 -31.16
N HIS A 239 -10.29 8.79 -30.89
CA HIS A 239 -9.76 7.56 -31.47
C HIS A 239 -10.83 6.49 -31.69
N ARG A 240 -10.68 5.69 -32.74
CA ARG A 240 -11.52 4.54 -33.07
C ARG A 240 -10.67 3.39 -33.61
N TRP A 241 -10.93 2.18 -33.11
CA TRP A 241 -10.29 0.92 -33.56
C TRP A 241 -11.36 -0.11 -33.90
N THR A 242 -11.16 -0.85 -34.99
CA THR A 242 -12.02 -1.96 -35.43
C THR A 242 -11.16 -3.15 -35.80
N GLU A 243 -11.42 -4.32 -35.21
CA GLU A 243 -10.70 -5.56 -35.48
C GLU A 243 -11.66 -6.73 -35.72
N ALA A 244 -11.29 -7.59 -36.68
CA ALA A 244 -11.95 -8.87 -36.94
C ALA A 244 -11.49 -9.93 -35.93
N ALA A 245 -11.85 -9.71 -34.67
CA ALA A 245 -11.46 -10.55 -33.55
C ALA A 245 -12.54 -10.55 -32.46
N ASN A 246 -12.54 -11.59 -31.62
CA ASN A 246 -13.42 -11.69 -30.46
C ASN A 246 -12.83 -11.03 -29.21
N ALA A 247 -11.61 -10.51 -29.27
CA ALA A 247 -10.96 -9.76 -28.20
C ALA A 247 -9.90 -8.80 -28.77
N MET A 248 -9.72 -7.66 -28.12
CA MET A 248 -8.77 -6.61 -28.51
C MET A 248 -8.18 -5.96 -27.26
N VAL A 249 -6.87 -5.64 -27.32
CA VAL A 249 -6.15 -4.91 -26.26
C VAL A 249 -5.52 -3.66 -26.86
N ILE A 250 -5.91 -2.49 -26.34
CA ILE A 250 -5.46 -1.18 -26.84
C ILE A 250 -4.65 -0.49 -25.74
N PRO A 251 -3.32 -0.36 -25.85
CA PRO A 251 -2.55 0.46 -24.94
C PRO A 251 -2.91 1.93 -25.15
N LEU A 252 -3.20 2.66 -24.06
CA LEU A 252 -3.45 4.11 -24.15
C LEU A 252 -2.17 4.94 -24.03
N ASP A 253 -1.08 4.30 -23.67
CA ASP A 253 0.23 4.94 -23.61
C ASP A 253 0.66 5.39 -25.02
N GLY A 254 1.22 6.60 -25.11
CA GLY A 254 1.61 7.22 -26.38
C GLY A 254 0.47 7.83 -27.21
N LEU A 255 -0.79 7.78 -26.77
CA LEU A 255 -1.93 8.41 -27.48
C LEU A 255 -2.06 9.93 -27.24
N GLY A 256 -1.30 10.48 -26.28
CA GLY A 256 -1.31 11.94 -26.00
C GLY A 256 -2.60 12.45 -25.37
N LEU A 257 -3.26 11.65 -24.53
CA LEU A 257 -4.48 12.05 -23.82
C LEU A 257 -4.14 12.92 -22.59
N ASP A 258 -4.68 14.13 -22.55
CA ASP A 258 -4.52 15.08 -21.43
C ASP A 258 -5.29 14.67 -20.15
N ASP A 259 -5.18 15.49 -19.10
CA ASP A 259 -6.02 15.39 -17.92
C ASP A 259 -7.50 15.68 -18.27
N GLY A 260 -8.38 14.70 -18.07
CA GLY A 260 -9.77 14.85 -18.45
C GLY A 260 -10.65 13.64 -18.11
N ASP A 261 -11.94 13.75 -18.42
CA ASP A 261 -12.87 12.63 -18.40
C ASP A 261 -13.17 12.23 -19.86
N TYR A 262 -13.16 10.93 -20.14
CA TYR A 262 -13.38 10.35 -21.47
C TYR A 262 -14.44 9.26 -21.39
N GLU A 263 -15.24 9.13 -22.43
CA GLU A 263 -16.11 7.97 -22.64
C GLU A 263 -15.38 6.95 -23.53
N VAL A 264 -15.44 5.68 -23.14
CA VAL A 264 -14.96 4.58 -23.98
C VAL A 264 -16.14 3.71 -24.34
N THR A 265 -16.36 3.42 -25.62
CA THR A 265 -17.48 2.61 -26.09
C THR A 265 -16.99 1.30 -26.70
N LEU A 266 -17.71 0.21 -26.47
CA LEU A 266 -17.53 -1.08 -27.16
C LEU A 266 -18.76 -1.34 -28.03
N GLN A 267 -18.54 -1.62 -29.31
CA GLN A 267 -19.56 -1.86 -30.34
C GLN A 267 -19.33 -3.19 -31.07
N VAL A 268 -20.42 -3.87 -31.42
CA VAL A 268 -20.46 -5.05 -32.30
C VAL A 268 -21.62 -4.85 -33.27
N ASP A 269 -21.40 -5.02 -34.57
CA ASP A 269 -22.43 -4.85 -35.61
C ASP A 269 -23.26 -3.55 -35.46
N ASP A 270 -22.56 -2.43 -35.20
CA ASP A 270 -23.12 -1.09 -34.91
C ASP A 270 -23.96 -0.95 -33.61
N GLU A 271 -24.11 -2.01 -32.80
CA GLU A 271 -24.76 -1.97 -31.49
C GLU A 271 -23.75 -1.68 -30.36
N VAL A 272 -24.02 -0.66 -29.53
CA VAL A 272 -23.19 -0.31 -28.37
C VAL A 272 -23.49 -1.23 -27.19
N LEU A 273 -22.53 -2.06 -26.80
CA LEU A 273 -22.66 -3.01 -25.69
C LEU A 273 -22.23 -2.43 -24.33
N SER A 274 -21.29 -1.48 -24.31
CA SER A 274 -20.74 -0.91 -23.07
C SER A 274 -20.22 0.52 -23.26
N ARG A 275 -20.34 1.36 -22.22
CA ARG A 275 -19.92 2.78 -22.20
C ARG A 275 -19.26 3.22 -20.87
N PRO A 276 -18.12 2.64 -20.44
CA PRO A 276 -17.43 3.09 -19.23
C PRO A 276 -16.75 4.45 -19.39
N THR A 277 -16.65 5.20 -18.29
CA THR A 277 -15.88 6.45 -18.22
C THR A 277 -14.42 6.17 -17.81
N LEU A 278 -13.46 6.64 -18.62
CA LEU A 278 -12.04 6.76 -18.30
C LEU A 278 -11.80 8.17 -17.72
N ARG A 279 -10.95 8.29 -16.70
CA ARG A 279 -10.62 9.60 -16.09
C ARG A 279 -9.14 9.70 -15.87
N LEU A 280 -8.51 10.74 -16.42
CA LEU A 280 -7.08 11.04 -16.32
C LEU A 280 -6.85 12.30 -15.46
N ARG A 281 -5.85 12.31 -14.58
CA ARG A 281 -5.43 13.49 -13.78
C ARG A 281 -3.92 13.50 -13.49
N SER A 282 -3.43 14.68 -13.10
CA SER A 282 -2.12 15.03 -12.56
C SER A 282 -2.25 15.97 -11.33
N ALA A 283 -1.13 16.38 -10.71
CA ALA A 283 -1.10 17.10 -9.43
C ALA A 283 -0.76 18.61 -9.57
N SER A 284 -1.78 19.49 -9.69
CA SER A 284 -1.56 20.92 -9.99
C SER A 284 -1.98 21.93 -8.89
N THR A 285 -1.73 21.67 -7.60
CA THR A 285 -1.82 22.68 -6.50
C THR A 285 -0.76 22.43 -5.41
N PRO A 286 0.19 23.36 -5.16
CA PRO A 286 1.34 23.17 -4.25
C PRO A 286 1.02 23.21 -2.73
N LEU A 287 1.69 22.36 -1.95
CA LEU A 287 1.72 22.24 -0.49
C LEU A 287 3.06 22.78 0.03
N ASN A 288 3.01 23.72 0.98
CA ASN A 288 4.18 24.31 1.65
C ASN A 288 4.01 24.29 3.17
N TYR A 289 5.10 24.38 3.93
CA TYR A 289 5.07 24.63 5.38
C TYR A 289 5.13 26.13 5.68
N GLU A 290 3.97 26.79 5.82
CA GLU A 290 3.90 28.23 6.10
C GLU A 290 4.03 28.52 7.61
N LEU A 291 5.22 28.94 8.04
CA LEU A 291 5.63 29.00 9.45
C LEU A 291 5.21 30.28 10.18
N ASP A 292 4.87 31.35 9.45
CA ASP A 292 4.33 32.59 9.99
C ASP A 292 2.85 32.51 10.39
N TYR A 293 2.09 31.57 9.83
CA TYR A 293 0.69 31.34 10.21
C TYR A 293 0.53 30.54 11.51
N SER A 294 1.36 29.51 11.70
CA SER A 294 1.27 28.65 12.88
C SER A 294 2.57 27.88 13.11
N ALA A 295 2.98 27.76 14.38
CA ALA A 295 4.08 26.88 14.75
C ALA A 295 3.79 25.39 14.45
N LEU A 296 2.51 25.01 14.30
CA LEU A 296 2.10 23.65 13.88
C LEU A 296 2.60 23.31 12.47
N SER A 297 2.85 24.32 11.64
CA SER A 297 3.40 24.16 10.30
C SER A 297 4.81 23.56 10.30
N VAL A 298 5.51 23.43 11.43
CA VAL A 298 6.80 22.70 11.46
C VAL A 298 6.66 21.18 11.28
N VAL A 299 5.43 20.65 11.42
CA VAL A 299 5.09 19.22 11.36
C VAL A 299 3.91 18.91 10.43
N CYS A 300 3.31 19.92 9.80
CA CYS A 300 2.13 19.79 8.95
C CYS A 300 2.18 20.80 7.81
N ALA A 301 2.27 20.33 6.56
CA ALA A 301 2.19 21.20 5.40
C ALA A 301 0.75 21.67 5.18
N VAL A 302 0.59 22.83 4.54
CA VAL A 302 -0.69 23.43 4.18
C VAL A 302 -0.71 23.74 2.69
N ALA A 303 -1.90 23.81 2.09
CA ALA A 303 -2.01 24.29 0.72
C ALA A 303 -1.54 25.74 0.66
N SER A 304 -0.62 26.06 -0.26
CA SER A 304 0.00 27.38 -0.28
C SER A 304 -1.06 28.48 -0.50
N ALA A 305 -1.08 29.46 0.39
CA ALA A 305 -1.93 30.64 0.27
C ALA A 305 -1.31 31.71 -0.64
N GLY A 306 -0.03 31.58 -1.01
CA GLY A 306 0.72 32.53 -1.83
C GLY A 306 1.07 33.85 -1.12
N THR A 307 0.77 33.97 0.18
CA THR A 307 0.94 35.21 0.96
C THR A 307 1.89 35.09 2.15
N SER A 308 2.40 33.88 2.44
CA SER A 308 3.36 33.65 3.52
C SER A 308 4.72 34.28 3.20
N ALA A 309 5.29 35.00 4.16
CA ALA A 309 6.63 35.57 4.07
C ALA A 309 7.71 34.68 4.71
N LEU A 310 7.29 33.68 5.49
CA LEU A 310 8.16 32.70 6.14
C LEU A 310 7.60 31.29 5.91
N PHE A 311 8.17 30.57 4.96
CA PHE A 311 7.73 29.20 4.63
C PHE A 311 8.88 28.30 4.23
N VAL A 312 8.63 27.00 4.26
CA VAL A 312 9.50 25.97 3.71
C VAL A 312 8.75 25.21 2.63
N ASP A 313 9.36 25.11 1.45
CA ASP A 313 8.90 24.30 0.32
C ASP A 313 9.99 23.25 0.03
N GLY A 314 9.71 22.00 0.43
CA GLY A 314 10.71 20.94 0.42
C GLY A 314 11.99 21.29 1.18
N VAL A 315 13.08 21.50 0.45
CA VAL A 315 14.39 21.82 1.03
C VAL A 315 14.70 23.32 1.04
N ASN A 316 13.88 24.12 0.36
CA ASN A 316 14.04 25.56 0.28
C ASN A 316 13.30 26.26 1.44
N ALA A 317 14.02 27.08 2.19
CA ALA A 317 13.45 27.89 3.26
C ALA A 317 13.51 29.37 2.85
N VAL A 318 12.34 30.02 2.84
CA VAL A 318 12.18 31.44 2.52
C VAL A 318 11.87 32.20 3.79
N GLY A 319 12.60 33.30 4.01
CA GLY A 319 12.50 34.12 5.21
C GLY A 319 13.30 33.57 6.39
N GLN A 320 13.32 34.32 7.49
CA GLN A 320 13.88 33.91 8.77
C GLN A 320 12.98 34.43 9.91
N ARG A 321 13.08 33.82 11.09
CA ARG A 321 12.34 34.31 12.26
C ARG A 321 12.90 35.63 12.76
N ASP A 322 11.99 36.50 13.20
CA ASP A 322 12.37 37.77 13.85
C ASP A 322 12.90 37.57 15.28
N GLN A 323 12.40 36.54 15.98
CA GLN A 323 12.76 36.28 17.38
C GLN A 323 13.87 35.23 17.49
N ALA A 324 15.01 35.65 18.07
CA ALA A 324 16.14 34.76 18.35
C ALA A 324 15.83 33.76 19.47
N VAL A 325 16.14 32.49 19.24
CA VAL A 325 16.03 31.43 20.26
C VAL A 325 17.28 31.41 21.13
N PRO A 326 17.17 31.40 22.47
CA PRO A 326 18.32 31.33 23.36
C PRO A 326 19.18 30.09 23.07
N ARG A 327 20.48 30.30 22.84
CA ARG A 327 21.41 29.19 22.57
C ARG A 327 21.55 28.29 23.79
N ARG A 328 21.38 26.99 23.57
CA ARG A 328 21.60 25.93 24.54
C ARG A 328 22.54 24.89 23.93
N PRO A 329 23.81 24.82 24.37
CA PRO A 329 24.77 23.88 23.81
C PRO A 329 24.30 22.44 24.06
N ILE A 330 24.47 21.57 23.08
CA ILE A 330 24.19 20.14 23.22
C ILE A 330 25.28 19.49 24.08
N GLY A 331 24.92 18.47 24.86
CA GLY A 331 25.88 17.67 25.61
C GLY A 331 26.53 16.58 24.74
N ASP A 332 27.79 16.23 25.05
CA ASP A 332 28.47 15.11 24.42
C ASP A 332 27.95 13.77 24.99
N GLY A 333 27.74 12.78 24.12
CA GLY A 333 27.22 11.47 24.46
C GLY A 333 25.69 11.39 24.52
N ILE A 334 25.17 10.24 24.97
CA ILE A 334 23.72 9.97 25.05
C ILE A 334 23.22 10.06 26.50
N GLY A 335 22.02 10.64 26.68
CA GLY A 335 21.39 10.84 27.99
C GLY A 335 20.48 9.69 28.48
N TRP A 336 20.41 8.56 27.74
CA TRP A 336 19.53 7.42 28.00
C TRP A 336 20.28 6.07 28.08
N GLN A 337 19.64 5.07 28.69
CA GLN A 337 20.18 3.72 28.87
C GLN A 337 19.57 2.73 27.85
N ALA A 338 20.43 2.02 27.12
CA ALA A 338 20.01 1.00 26.15
C ALA A 338 19.74 -0.38 26.80
N LYS A 339 18.75 -0.51 27.70
CA LYS A 339 18.38 -1.82 28.29
C LYS A 339 17.32 -2.56 27.46
N LYS A 340 17.62 -3.80 27.04
CA LYS A 340 16.74 -4.67 26.25
C LYS A 340 15.56 -5.15 27.10
N VAL A 341 14.36 -4.63 26.86
CA VAL A 341 13.11 -5.21 27.36
C VAL A 341 12.49 -6.01 26.22
N SER A 342 12.70 -7.33 26.19
CA SER A 342 12.07 -8.18 25.17
C SER A 342 10.68 -8.61 25.62
N SER A 343 9.62 -8.01 25.08
CA SER A 343 8.30 -8.62 25.12
C SER A 343 8.14 -9.54 23.90
N LYS A 344 8.72 -10.75 23.94
CA LYS A 344 8.39 -11.81 22.98
C LYS A 344 7.09 -12.46 23.45
N VAL A 345 5.95 -11.95 22.98
CA VAL A 345 4.71 -12.73 23.01
C VAL A 345 4.68 -13.52 21.70
N VAL A 346 4.96 -14.82 21.78
CA VAL A 346 4.72 -15.73 20.65
C VAL A 346 3.21 -15.91 20.55
N GLN A 347 2.60 -15.42 19.47
CA GLN A 347 1.18 -15.68 19.24
C GLN A 347 0.98 -17.13 18.75
N PRO A 348 0.01 -17.87 19.30
CA PRO A 348 -0.30 -19.23 18.86
C PRO A 348 -0.88 -19.22 17.44
N VAL A 349 -0.67 -20.32 16.69
CA VAL A 349 -1.31 -20.53 15.38
C VAL A 349 -2.77 -20.91 15.62
N VAL A 350 -3.70 -20.18 15.01
CA VAL A 350 -5.14 -20.41 15.13
C VAL A 350 -5.58 -21.45 14.10
N VAL A 351 -6.17 -22.55 14.58
CA VAL A 351 -6.79 -23.58 13.74
C VAL A 351 -8.28 -23.26 13.59
N LEU A 352 -8.75 -23.01 12.37
CA LEU A 352 -10.12 -22.54 12.12
C LEU A 352 -11.14 -23.67 11.90
N GLY A 353 -10.65 -24.90 11.71
CA GLY A 353 -11.45 -26.10 11.46
C GLY A 353 -10.60 -27.20 10.80
N SER A 354 -11.14 -28.42 10.72
CA SER A 354 -10.52 -29.56 10.02
C SER A 354 -11.45 -30.06 8.90
N ALA A 355 -10.85 -30.56 7.81
CA ALA A 355 -11.62 -31.20 6.75
C ALA A 355 -12.03 -32.61 7.19
N ASP A 356 -13.30 -32.96 7.01
CA ASP A 356 -13.78 -34.33 7.19
C ASP A 356 -13.17 -35.23 6.10
N PRO A 357 -12.45 -36.32 6.44
CA PRO A 357 -11.83 -37.25 5.49
C PRO A 357 -12.81 -37.83 4.46
N ASP A 358 -14.08 -38.00 4.81
CA ASP A 358 -15.11 -38.57 3.92
C ASP A 358 -15.82 -37.50 3.08
N SER A 359 -15.52 -36.22 3.31
CA SER A 359 -16.16 -35.13 2.57
C SER A 359 -15.75 -35.09 1.09
N CYS A 360 -16.63 -34.51 0.28
CA CYS A 360 -16.36 -34.23 -1.13
C CYS A 360 -15.08 -33.37 -1.35
N MET A 361 -14.61 -32.62 -0.35
CA MET A 361 -13.35 -31.86 -0.44
C MET A 361 -12.11 -32.73 -0.51
N VAL A 362 -12.16 -33.90 0.14
CA VAL A 362 -11.09 -34.89 0.14
C VAL A 362 -11.29 -35.89 -1.00
N THR A 363 -12.53 -36.36 -1.20
CA THR A 363 -12.83 -37.47 -2.11
C THR A 363 -13.22 -37.05 -3.53
N GLY A 364 -13.59 -35.78 -3.75
CA GLY A 364 -14.17 -35.28 -5.01
C GLY A 364 -15.60 -35.76 -5.29
N LYS A 365 -16.21 -36.57 -4.42
CA LYS A 365 -17.53 -37.18 -4.62
C LYS A 365 -18.61 -36.35 -3.94
N HIS A 366 -19.45 -35.69 -4.73
CA HIS A 366 -20.53 -34.83 -4.23
C HIS A 366 -21.82 -35.63 -3.91
N TYR A 367 -22.23 -35.65 -2.65
CA TYR A 367 -23.54 -36.17 -2.23
C TYR A 367 -24.62 -35.08 -2.34
N ILE A 368 -25.30 -35.03 -3.49
CA ILE A 368 -26.34 -34.03 -3.79
C ILE A 368 -27.66 -34.43 -3.13
N GLN A 369 -28.09 -33.66 -2.13
CA GLN A 369 -29.40 -33.81 -1.49
C GLN A 369 -30.45 -33.01 -2.27
N LEU A 370 -31.44 -33.71 -2.80
CA LEU A 370 -32.59 -33.11 -3.49
C LEU A 370 -33.69 -32.75 -2.47
N PRO A 371 -34.51 -31.72 -2.74
CA PRO A 371 -35.63 -31.35 -1.87
C PRO A 371 -36.64 -32.49 -1.76
N THR A 372 -37.24 -32.64 -0.58
CA THR A 372 -38.24 -33.66 -0.30
C THR A 372 -39.45 -33.49 -1.20
N TRP A 373 -39.83 -34.56 -1.91
CA TRP A 373 -40.99 -34.56 -2.79
C TRP A 373 -42.28 -34.78 -1.99
N HIS A 374 -43.13 -33.76 -1.92
CA HIS A 374 -44.39 -33.80 -1.16
C HIS A 374 -45.61 -34.30 -1.97
N GLY A 375 -45.41 -34.84 -3.18
CA GLY A 375 -46.50 -35.27 -4.09
C GLY A 375 -47.10 -34.13 -4.92
N GLY A 376 -47.63 -34.44 -6.12
CA GLY A 376 -48.24 -33.47 -7.05
C GLY A 376 -47.69 -33.50 -8.49
N LYS A 377 -48.07 -32.54 -9.35
CA LYS A 377 -47.37 -32.30 -10.63
C LYS A 377 -46.22 -31.34 -10.39
N ALA A 378 -45.01 -31.67 -10.85
CA ALA A 378 -43.87 -30.76 -10.75
C ALA A 378 -44.14 -29.49 -11.57
N THR A 379 -44.07 -28.33 -10.92
CA THR A 379 -44.34 -27.02 -11.52
C THR A 379 -43.15 -26.48 -12.31
N SER A 380 -41.92 -26.93 -12.01
CA SER A 380 -40.70 -26.56 -12.74
C SER A 380 -40.18 -27.71 -13.62
N LYS A 381 -39.51 -27.36 -14.72
CA LYS A 381 -38.80 -28.34 -15.59
C LYS A 381 -37.49 -28.84 -14.97
N THR A 382 -37.00 -28.16 -13.93
CA THR A 382 -35.71 -28.41 -13.27
C THR A 382 -35.86 -28.49 -11.75
N ILE A 383 -35.11 -29.38 -11.11
CA ILE A 383 -34.95 -29.53 -9.66
C ILE A 383 -33.53 -29.12 -9.26
N GLN A 384 -33.41 -28.38 -8.17
CA GLN A 384 -32.11 -28.01 -7.59
C GLN A 384 -31.81 -28.90 -6.40
N GLY A 385 -30.62 -29.49 -6.35
CA GLY A 385 -30.10 -30.18 -5.17
C GLY A 385 -28.86 -29.48 -4.63
N VAL A 386 -28.57 -29.68 -3.34
CA VAL A 386 -27.43 -29.07 -2.66
C VAL A 386 -26.53 -30.19 -2.11
N CYS A 387 -25.22 -30.11 -2.34
CA CYS A 387 -24.28 -31.05 -1.73
C CYS A 387 -24.30 -30.88 -0.21
N ARG A 388 -24.43 -31.98 0.54
CA ARG A 388 -24.47 -31.95 2.00
C ARG A 388 -23.20 -31.34 2.62
N ASP A 389 -22.04 -31.59 2.02
CA ASP A 389 -20.76 -31.31 2.67
C ASP A 389 -20.14 -29.98 2.19
N CYS A 390 -20.06 -29.71 0.88
CA CYS A 390 -19.54 -28.43 0.35
C CYS A 390 -20.62 -27.43 -0.06
N GLY A 391 -21.90 -27.81 -0.04
CA GLY A 391 -23.01 -26.93 -0.36
C GLY A 391 -23.13 -26.51 -1.84
N VAL A 392 -22.42 -27.17 -2.75
CA VAL A 392 -22.55 -26.97 -4.20
C VAL A 392 -23.99 -27.23 -4.66
N VAL A 393 -24.57 -26.31 -5.44
CA VAL A 393 -25.93 -26.44 -5.98
C VAL A 393 -25.86 -27.03 -7.38
N LYS A 394 -26.61 -28.12 -7.61
CA LYS A 394 -26.75 -28.77 -8.91
C LYS A 394 -28.19 -28.69 -9.38
N THR A 395 -28.41 -28.03 -10.52
CA THR A 395 -29.70 -28.03 -11.21
C THR A 395 -29.77 -29.22 -12.16
N SER A 396 -30.78 -30.07 -12.01
CA SER A 396 -31.03 -31.24 -12.85
C SER A 396 -32.44 -31.17 -13.44
N PRO A 397 -32.71 -31.74 -14.63
CA PRO A 397 -34.07 -31.83 -15.13
C PRO A 397 -34.92 -32.75 -14.24
N VAL A 398 -36.18 -32.38 -13.99
CA VAL A 398 -37.12 -33.20 -13.19
C VAL A 398 -37.44 -34.53 -13.87
N ARG A 399 -37.33 -34.58 -15.21
CA ARG A 399 -37.46 -35.80 -16.01
C ARG A 399 -36.19 -35.99 -16.85
N PRO A 400 -35.40 -37.05 -16.64
CA PRO A 400 -34.21 -37.29 -17.45
C PRO A 400 -34.64 -37.57 -18.90
N ARG A 401 -34.22 -36.71 -19.84
CA ARG A 401 -34.26 -37.02 -21.27
C ARG A 401 -32.91 -37.61 -21.66
N TRP A 402 -32.92 -38.84 -22.13
CA TRP A 402 -31.75 -39.46 -22.75
C TRP A 402 -31.54 -38.80 -24.11
N LYS A 403 -30.65 -37.81 -24.19
CA LYS A 403 -30.22 -37.24 -25.48
C LYS A 403 -29.03 -38.05 -26.01
N LYS A 404 -29.07 -38.38 -27.30
CA LYS A 404 -27.92 -38.88 -28.07
C LYS A 404 -26.81 -37.82 -28.05
N ALA A 405 -25.56 -38.26 -28.00
CA ALA A 405 -24.40 -37.39 -27.99
C ALA A 405 -24.32 -36.58 -29.30
N ASP A 406 -24.23 -35.25 -29.18
CA ASP A 406 -23.89 -34.38 -30.30
C ASP A 406 -22.39 -34.45 -30.56
N ALA A 407 -22.03 -34.35 -31.85
CA ALA A 407 -20.66 -34.44 -32.35
C ALA A 407 -19.82 -33.22 -31.90
N PRO A 408 -18.50 -33.39 -31.67
CA PRO A 408 -17.63 -32.29 -31.30
C PRO A 408 -17.44 -31.35 -32.49
N SER A 409 -17.61 -30.05 -32.25
CA SER A 409 -17.19 -28.99 -33.16
C SER A 409 -15.77 -28.59 -32.77
N GLU A 410 -14.79 -29.06 -33.53
CA GLU A 410 -13.41 -28.56 -33.47
C GLU A 410 -13.19 -27.61 -34.65
N ALA A 411 -13.00 -26.33 -34.35
CA ALA A 411 -12.20 -25.45 -35.19
C ALA A 411 -11.10 -24.88 -34.28
N PRO A 412 -9.81 -25.04 -34.61
CA PRO A 412 -8.74 -24.42 -33.86
C PRO A 412 -8.74 -22.92 -34.16
N VAL A 413 -8.76 -22.10 -33.11
CA VAL A 413 -8.50 -20.66 -33.22
C VAL A 413 -6.98 -20.49 -33.26
N GLU A 414 -6.46 -20.00 -34.37
CA GLU A 414 -5.03 -19.74 -34.56
C GLU A 414 -4.71 -18.34 -34.03
N LEU A 415 -3.94 -18.27 -32.94
CA LEU A 415 -3.51 -17.03 -32.28
C LEU A 415 -2.05 -16.74 -32.63
N HIS A 416 -1.80 -15.63 -33.33
CA HIS A 416 -0.46 -15.08 -33.49
C HIS A 416 -0.11 -14.19 -32.28
N LEU A 417 0.70 -14.72 -31.36
CA LEU A 417 1.24 -13.98 -30.22
C LEU A 417 2.66 -13.53 -30.54
N ALA A 418 2.89 -12.22 -30.58
CA ALA A 418 4.22 -11.66 -30.47
C ALA A 418 4.80 -11.92 -29.06
N GLU A 419 6.10 -12.17 -28.97
CA GLU A 419 6.81 -12.45 -27.72
C GLU A 419 6.73 -11.25 -26.76
N ILE A 420 5.82 -11.33 -25.78
CA ILE A 420 5.76 -10.37 -24.68
C ILE A 420 6.74 -10.82 -23.61
N SER A 421 7.68 -9.94 -23.26
CA SER A 421 8.73 -10.18 -22.26
C SER A 421 8.13 -10.44 -20.87
N THR A 422 8.75 -11.37 -20.14
CA THR A 422 8.41 -11.72 -18.76
C THR A 422 8.61 -10.53 -17.80
N PRO A 423 7.66 -10.21 -16.91
CA PRO A 423 7.87 -9.23 -15.85
C PRO A 423 8.97 -9.71 -14.88
N SER A 424 9.97 -8.86 -14.63
CA SER A 424 11.00 -9.10 -13.63
C SER A 424 10.46 -8.96 -12.20
N ASP A 425 10.92 -9.82 -11.30
CA ASP A 425 10.58 -9.80 -9.87
C ASP A 425 10.84 -8.42 -9.23
N LEU A 426 9.78 -7.79 -8.70
CA LEU A 426 9.86 -6.51 -7.97
C LEU A 426 10.30 -6.77 -6.52
N GLN A 427 11.60 -6.67 -6.25
CA GLN A 427 12.06 -6.32 -4.90
C GLN A 427 11.51 -4.93 -4.53
N ALA A 428 11.48 -4.57 -3.24
CA ALA A 428 11.10 -3.22 -2.81
C ALA A 428 12.09 -2.19 -3.36
N GLN A 429 11.82 -1.72 -4.57
CA GLN A 429 12.64 -0.78 -5.31
C GLN A 429 12.25 0.62 -4.84
N TRP A 430 12.83 1.06 -3.72
CA TRP A 430 12.61 2.41 -3.16
C TRP A 430 12.71 3.51 -4.23
N ASP A 431 13.71 3.40 -5.09
CA ASP A 431 13.93 4.36 -6.18
C ASP A 431 12.85 4.28 -7.26
N VAL A 432 12.24 3.11 -7.50
CA VAL A 432 11.10 2.95 -8.43
C VAL A 432 9.81 3.46 -7.79
N CYS A 433 9.63 3.30 -6.49
CA CYS A 433 8.55 3.96 -5.77
C CYS A 433 8.72 5.48 -5.76
N LEU A 434 9.95 6.00 -5.61
CA LEU A 434 10.23 7.42 -5.75
C LEU A 434 9.95 7.90 -7.17
N ASP A 435 10.30 7.12 -8.20
CA ASP A 435 9.97 7.44 -9.59
C ASP A 435 8.45 7.51 -9.83
N ALA A 436 7.69 6.58 -9.25
CA ALA A 436 6.24 6.63 -9.24
C ALA A 436 5.69 7.85 -8.46
N VAL A 437 6.37 8.28 -7.40
CA VAL A 437 6.02 9.50 -6.64
C VAL A 437 6.28 10.76 -7.46
N VAL A 438 7.43 10.85 -8.13
CA VAL A 438 7.81 11.89 -9.09
C VAL A 438 6.74 12.04 -10.16
N HIS A 439 6.26 10.92 -10.67
CA HIS A 439 5.22 10.85 -11.68
C HIS A 439 3.83 11.23 -11.16
N VAL A 440 3.45 10.77 -9.97
CA VAL A 440 2.12 11.07 -9.38
C VAL A 440 2.02 12.53 -8.96
N GLY A 441 3.12 13.13 -8.51
CA GLY A 441 3.21 14.54 -8.12
C GLY A 441 2.52 14.86 -6.79
N GLY A 442 1.41 14.21 -6.42
CA GLY A 442 0.74 14.44 -5.14
C GLY A 442 -0.64 13.82 -5.03
N GLY A 443 -1.31 14.02 -3.90
CA GLY A 443 -2.69 13.60 -3.67
C GLY A 443 -2.99 13.16 -2.22
N PRO A 444 -4.10 12.44 -1.97
CA PRO A 444 -4.39 11.94 -0.63
C PRO A 444 -3.34 10.92 -0.18
N ILE A 445 -3.10 10.79 1.12
CA ILE A 445 -2.09 9.86 1.68
C ILE A 445 -2.31 8.42 1.20
N SER A 446 -3.57 8.02 0.97
CA SER A 446 -3.90 6.71 0.43
C SER A 446 -3.31 6.44 -0.96
N ALA A 447 -2.87 7.46 -1.72
CA ALA A 447 -2.07 7.30 -2.94
C ALA A 447 -0.68 6.79 -2.62
N LEU A 448 -0.01 7.48 -1.69
CA LEU A 448 1.36 7.17 -1.31
C LEU A 448 1.44 5.82 -0.60
N GLU A 449 0.48 5.52 0.27
CA GLU A 449 0.33 4.19 0.88
C GLU A 449 0.08 3.10 -0.18
N ARG A 450 -0.57 3.44 -1.30
CA ARG A 450 -0.72 2.52 -2.42
C ARG A 450 0.60 2.31 -3.14
N ILE A 451 1.33 3.36 -3.49
CA ILE A 451 2.67 3.24 -4.10
C ILE A 451 3.57 2.38 -3.20
N ALA A 452 3.59 2.67 -1.90
CA ALA A 452 4.35 1.90 -0.93
C ALA A 452 3.89 0.43 -0.85
N SER A 453 2.58 0.17 -0.85
CA SER A 453 2.06 -1.21 -0.79
C SER A 453 2.31 -2.05 -2.04
N HIS A 454 2.60 -1.43 -3.19
CA HIS A 454 3.08 -2.17 -4.37
C HIS A 454 4.51 -2.70 -4.17
N ALA A 455 5.38 -1.98 -3.45
CA ALA A 455 6.72 -2.44 -3.11
C ALA A 455 6.73 -3.39 -1.91
N ASP A 456 5.97 -3.08 -0.85
CA ASP A 456 5.86 -3.89 0.35
C ASP A 456 4.46 -3.71 0.97
N GLY A 457 3.68 -4.80 0.99
CA GLY A 457 2.29 -4.80 1.45
C GLY A 457 2.08 -4.56 2.96
N THR A 458 3.10 -4.16 3.71
CA THR A 458 2.98 -3.85 5.13
C THR A 458 2.69 -2.37 5.39
N SER A 459 1.83 -2.10 6.38
CA SER A 459 1.56 -0.72 6.83
C SER A 459 2.76 -0.06 7.50
N LEU A 460 3.71 -0.87 8.00
CA LEU A 460 4.94 -0.37 8.60
C LEU A 460 5.86 0.23 7.54
N PHE A 461 5.98 -0.43 6.38
CA PHE A 461 6.73 0.10 5.25
C PHE A 461 6.10 1.38 4.73
N ALA A 462 4.76 1.45 4.60
CA ALA A 462 4.10 2.68 4.16
C ALA A 462 4.40 3.89 5.08
N ASP A 463 4.35 3.69 6.40
CA ASP A 463 4.73 4.74 7.38
C ASP A 463 6.21 5.14 7.25
N GLU A 464 7.10 4.15 7.14
CA GLU A 464 8.53 4.39 6.98
C GLU A 464 8.85 5.10 5.65
N PHE A 465 8.17 4.72 4.57
CA PHE A 465 8.31 5.29 3.23
C PHE A 465 7.91 6.77 3.22
N VAL A 466 6.72 7.10 3.73
CA VAL A 466 6.24 8.50 3.84
C VAL A 466 7.23 9.34 4.64
N ARG A 467 7.64 8.85 5.82
CA ARG A 467 8.56 9.57 6.70
C ARG A 467 9.93 9.77 6.05
N THR A 468 10.40 8.80 5.29
CA THR A 468 11.71 8.83 4.62
C THR A 468 11.71 9.87 3.49
N LEU A 469 10.66 9.88 2.67
CA LEU A 469 10.50 10.87 1.61
C LEU A 469 10.32 12.29 2.15
N GLU A 470 9.53 12.44 3.22
CA GLU A 470 9.34 13.73 3.90
C GLU A 470 10.65 14.22 4.52
N LEU A 471 11.42 13.32 5.15
CA LEU A 471 12.71 13.65 5.76
C LEU A 471 13.76 14.05 4.73
N ALA A 472 13.80 13.37 3.59
CA ALA A 472 14.70 13.67 2.47
C ALA A 472 14.31 14.95 1.70
N GLY A 473 13.12 15.49 1.96
CA GLY A 473 12.61 16.67 1.25
C GLY A 473 12.09 16.35 -0.17
N HIS A 474 11.77 15.09 -0.47
CA HIS A 474 11.13 14.72 -1.73
C HIS A 474 9.63 15.01 -1.75
N ILE A 475 8.97 14.94 -0.59
CA ILE A 475 7.55 15.24 -0.44
C ILE A 475 7.29 16.12 0.79
N ASP A 476 6.19 16.84 0.76
CA ASP A 476 5.62 17.53 1.91
C ASP A 476 4.23 16.93 2.25
N VAL A 477 3.87 16.90 3.53
CA VAL A 477 2.71 16.11 4.01
C VAL A 477 1.79 16.95 4.90
N ARG A 478 0.51 17.02 4.50
CA ARG A 478 -0.58 17.63 5.28
C ARG A 478 -1.19 16.60 6.22
N ARG A 479 -1.52 17.04 7.44
CA ARG A 479 -2.08 16.20 8.51
C ARG A 479 -3.38 16.79 9.07
N ASP A 480 -4.19 15.94 9.68
CA ASP A 480 -5.37 16.36 10.45
C ASP A 480 -5.01 16.75 11.90
N ASP A 481 -6.03 17.15 12.68
CA ASP A 481 -5.90 17.52 14.10
C ASP A 481 -5.37 16.38 14.98
N ALA A 482 -5.48 15.12 14.53
CA ALA A 482 -4.93 13.96 15.21
C ALA A 482 -3.49 13.66 14.76
N MET A 483 -2.88 14.54 13.97
CA MET A 483 -1.56 14.40 13.35
C MET A 483 -1.45 13.19 12.42
N THR A 484 -2.57 12.73 11.89
CA THR A 484 -2.62 11.66 10.89
C THR A 484 -2.39 12.28 9.51
N PRO A 485 -1.48 11.74 8.68
CA PRO A 485 -1.33 12.18 7.30
C PRO A 485 -2.65 12.08 6.53
N GLN A 486 -2.96 13.11 5.75
CA GLN A 486 -4.19 13.21 4.96
C GLN A 486 -3.89 13.33 3.47
N GLU A 487 -2.92 14.17 3.13
CA GLU A 487 -2.48 14.49 1.77
C GLU A 487 -0.97 14.71 1.74
N TRP A 488 -0.39 14.56 0.56
CA TRP A 488 1.03 14.73 0.30
C TRP A 488 1.23 15.33 -1.09
N GLU A 489 2.39 15.92 -1.31
CA GLU A 489 2.81 16.40 -2.61
C GLU A 489 4.32 16.26 -2.76
N ALA A 490 4.76 16.01 -3.98
CA ALA A 490 6.16 15.97 -4.34
C ALA A 490 6.70 17.39 -4.53
N ASN A 491 7.85 17.66 -3.93
CA ASN A 491 8.42 19.00 -3.91
C ASN A 491 9.11 19.31 -5.24
N PRO A 492 9.26 20.60 -5.63
CA PRO A 492 10.01 20.99 -6.81
C PRO A 492 11.43 20.43 -6.84
N ALA A 493 12.01 20.34 -8.04
CA ALA A 493 13.37 19.88 -8.24
C ALA A 493 14.37 20.89 -7.63
N TYR A 494 15.05 20.49 -6.56
CA TYR A 494 16.04 21.34 -5.89
C TYR A 494 17.43 20.72 -5.90
N LEU A 495 18.45 21.57 -6.03
CA LEU A 495 19.86 21.29 -5.79
C LEU A 495 20.26 21.94 -4.45
N ALA A 496 20.14 21.19 -3.36
CA ALA A 496 20.39 21.68 -2.01
C ALA A 496 21.86 21.54 -1.62
N GLU A 497 22.51 22.66 -1.31
CA GLU A 497 23.88 22.66 -0.81
C GLU A 497 23.95 21.97 0.57
N THR A 498 24.76 20.92 0.64
CA THR A 498 25.10 20.22 1.89
C THR A 498 26.40 20.77 2.47
N ILE A 499 26.72 20.44 3.72
CA ILE A 499 27.90 21.01 4.39
C ILE A 499 29.20 20.51 3.75
N ASN A 500 29.28 19.21 3.40
CA ASN A 500 30.53 18.57 2.95
C ASN A 500 30.41 17.73 1.66
N ASN A 501 29.19 17.43 1.17
CA ASN A 501 29.00 16.41 0.13
C ASN A 501 28.64 16.97 -1.26
N GLY A 502 28.65 18.29 -1.42
CA GLY A 502 28.20 18.98 -2.63
C GLY A 502 26.70 19.30 -2.58
N PHE A 503 26.03 19.22 -3.73
CA PHE A 503 24.61 19.58 -3.86
C PHE A 503 23.75 18.33 -3.97
N LEU A 504 22.85 18.12 -3.02
CA LEU A 504 21.87 17.04 -3.01
C LEU A 504 20.73 17.34 -3.99
N LEU A 505 20.32 16.35 -4.78
CA LEU A 505 19.06 16.40 -5.53
C LEU A 505 17.92 16.03 -4.58
N ALA A 506 17.03 16.99 -4.31
CA ALA A 506 15.81 16.81 -3.55
C ALA A 506 14.58 17.17 -4.38
N GLY A 507 13.40 16.69 -3.98
CA GLY A 507 12.17 16.85 -4.74
C GLY A 507 12.10 16.00 -6.01
N VAL A 508 11.40 16.54 -7.02
CA VAL A 508 11.02 15.83 -8.25
C VAL A 508 12.13 15.89 -9.30
N TRP A 509 12.93 14.84 -9.40
CA TRP A 509 13.89 14.65 -10.50
C TRP A 509 13.49 13.43 -11.32
N SER A 510 13.01 13.63 -12.55
CA SER A 510 12.79 12.51 -13.47
C SER A 510 14.12 11.95 -13.98
N GLN A 511 14.11 10.75 -14.56
CA GLN A 511 15.32 10.19 -15.18
C GLN A 511 15.85 11.07 -16.31
N SER A 512 14.97 11.65 -17.15
CA SER A 512 15.38 12.55 -18.22
C SER A 512 16.02 13.83 -17.68
N MET A 513 15.45 14.43 -16.62
CA MET A 513 16.04 15.60 -15.96
C MET A 513 17.41 15.28 -15.34
N ARG A 514 17.56 14.11 -14.70
CA ARG A 514 18.86 13.67 -14.17
C ARG A 514 19.91 13.48 -15.26
N ASN A 515 19.52 12.95 -16.41
CA ASN A 515 20.44 12.76 -17.53
C ASN A 515 20.87 14.11 -18.12
N LEU A 516 19.92 15.03 -18.36
CA LEU A 516 20.23 16.39 -18.82
C LEU A 516 21.16 17.12 -17.83
N LEU A 517 20.83 17.04 -16.53
CA LEU A 517 21.69 17.61 -15.50
C LEU A 517 23.08 16.96 -15.51
N ALA A 518 23.19 15.65 -15.69
CA ALA A 518 24.48 14.96 -15.71
C ALA A 518 25.36 15.44 -16.87
N ASP A 519 24.79 15.59 -18.07
CA ASP A 519 25.49 16.05 -19.27
C ASP A 519 26.02 17.49 -19.09
N GLU A 520 25.18 18.40 -18.58
CA GLU A 520 25.58 19.79 -18.31
C GLU A 520 26.59 19.90 -17.17
N VAL A 521 26.40 19.16 -16.08
CA VAL A 521 27.36 19.10 -14.96
C VAL A 521 28.73 18.62 -15.44
N GLU A 522 28.78 17.61 -16.32
CA GLU A 522 30.03 17.13 -16.90
C GLU A 522 30.68 18.17 -17.82
N ALA A 523 29.89 18.92 -18.61
CA ALA A 523 30.38 20.01 -19.46
C ALA A 523 31.06 21.14 -18.66
N PHE A 524 30.58 21.40 -17.44
CA PHE A 524 31.18 22.36 -16.51
C PHE A 524 32.33 21.78 -15.66
N GLY A 525 32.70 20.50 -15.86
CA GLY A 525 33.81 19.84 -15.14
C GLY A 525 33.41 19.25 -13.78
N GLY A 526 32.12 19.16 -13.49
CA GLY A 526 31.56 18.50 -12.32
C GLY A 526 31.25 17.03 -12.53
N LYS A 527 30.58 16.42 -11.55
CA LYS A 527 30.06 15.05 -11.66
C LYS A 527 28.76 14.87 -10.88
N LEU A 528 27.77 14.23 -11.51
CA LEU A 528 26.60 13.67 -10.84
C LEU A 528 26.94 12.27 -10.29
N VAL A 529 26.73 12.07 -8.99
CA VAL A 529 27.07 10.85 -8.26
C VAL A 529 25.84 10.29 -7.58
N ARG A 530 25.51 9.02 -7.85
CA ARG A 530 24.53 8.25 -7.09
C ARG A 530 25.22 7.56 -5.91
N GLU A 531 24.69 7.73 -4.71
CA GLU A 531 25.07 6.97 -3.53
C GLU A 531 23.92 6.03 -3.14
N GLU A 532 24.18 4.73 -3.17
CA GLU A 532 23.21 3.72 -2.74
C GLU A 532 23.16 3.64 -1.21
N SER A 533 21.96 3.39 -0.67
CA SER A 533 21.80 3.12 0.75
C SER A 533 22.40 1.76 1.12
N GLU A 534 23.28 1.72 2.14
CA GLU A 534 23.88 0.49 2.68
C GLU A 534 22.86 -0.58 3.10
N THR A 535 21.64 -0.18 3.49
CA THR A 535 20.56 -1.08 3.91
C THR A 535 19.52 -1.37 2.82
N GLY A 536 19.78 -1.01 1.55
CA GLY A 536 18.81 -1.18 0.45
C GLY A 536 17.60 -0.24 0.51
N GLY A 537 17.76 0.93 1.17
CA GLY A 537 16.77 2.01 1.19
C GLY A 537 16.92 2.96 0.01
N LEU A 538 16.33 4.16 0.14
CA LEU A 538 16.35 5.20 -0.89
C LEU A 538 17.79 5.63 -1.25
N SER A 539 18.10 5.72 -2.55
CA SER A 539 19.37 6.26 -3.02
C SER A 539 19.38 7.79 -2.95
N SER A 540 20.56 8.38 -2.73
CA SER A 540 20.77 9.83 -2.80
C SER A 540 21.60 10.19 -4.03
N TRP A 541 21.34 11.35 -4.62
CA TRP A 541 22.08 11.86 -5.78
C TRP A 541 22.74 13.19 -5.44
N PHE A 542 24.01 13.34 -5.84
CA PHE A 542 24.81 14.51 -5.52
C PHE A 542 25.51 15.08 -6.75
N VAL A 543 25.51 16.39 -6.91
CA VAL A 543 26.45 17.08 -7.80
C VAL A 543 27.69 17.47 -7.00
N ARG A 544 28.87 17.16 -7.55
CA ARG A 544 30.18 17.44 -6.95
C ARG A 544 31.10 18.15 -7.93
N GLY A 545 32.06 18.90 -7.40
CA GLY A 545 33.10 19.58 -8.18
C GLY A 545 32.68 20.91 -8.79
N LEU A 546 31.48 21.41 -8.48
CA LEU A 546 30.95 22.70 -8.94
C LEU A 546 30.54 23.58 -7.76
N HIS A 547 30.55 24.89 -7.99
CA HIS A 547 30.05 25.88 -7.04
C HIS A 547 28.59 26.25 -7.35
N ALA A 548 27.91 26.88 -6.39
CA ALA A 548 26.50 27.28 -6.54
C ALA A 548 26.27 28.15 -7.78
N ASP A 549 27.19 29.08 -8.08
CA ASP A 549 27.09 30.00 -9.22
C ASP A 549 27.12 29.26 -10.58
N ASP A 550 27.82 28.11 -10.66
CA ASP A 550 27.85 27.28 -11.87
C ASP A 550 26.56 26.48 -12.00
N LEU A 551 26.08 25.93 -10.89
CA LEU A 551 24.82 25.19 -10.84
C LEU A 551 23.60 26.05 -11.10
N GLU A 552 23.60 27.32 -10.72
CA GLU A 552 22.51 28.25 -11.02
C GLU A 552 22.37 28.41 -12.54
N LYS A 553 23.50 28.57 -13.26
CA LYS A 553 23.49 28.64 -14.74
C LYS A 553 23.01 27.33 -15.37
N ILE A 554 23.52 26.19 -14.89
CA ILE A 554 23.11 24.87 -15.38
C ILE A 554 21.61 24.65 -15.15
N ALA A 555 21.11 25.02 -13.97
CA ALA A 555 19.71 24.89 -13.62
C ALA A 555 18.82 25.74 -14.54
N ASP A 556 19.21 26.99 -14.81
CA ASP A 556 18.53 27.87 -15.76
C ASP A 556 18.53 27.26 -17.18
N ASP A 557 19.67 26.72 -17.64
CA ASP A 557 19.82 26.11 -18.97
C ASP A 557 18.92 24.87 -19.18
N ILE A 558 18.65 24.11 -18.12
CA ILE A 558 17.73 22.94 -18.15
C ILE A 558 16.28 23.31 -17.77
N GLY A 559 15.95 24.60 -17.67
CA GLY A 559 14.60 25.09 -17.39
C GLY A 559 14.13 24.87 -15.95
N GLN A 560 15.05 24.83 -14.99
CA GLN A 560 14.83 24.69 -13.55
C GLN A 560 15.29 25.95 -12.81
N GLU A 561 14.74 27.10 -13.19
CA GLU A 561 15.04 28.38 -12.55
C GLU A 561 14.83 28.30 -11.02
N HIS A 562 15.75 28.89 -10.26
CA HIS A 562 15.72 28.91 -8.78
C HIS A 562 15.85 27.55 -8.07
N ALA A 563 16.27 26.49 -8.76
CA ALA A 563 16.47 25.17 -8.15
C ALA A 563 17.62 25.11 -7.12
N VAL A 564 18.60 26.01 -7.19
CA VAL A 564 19.78 25.95 -6.30
C VAL A 564 19.51 26.57 -4.94
N VAL A 565 19.56 25.75 -3.89
CA VAL A 565 19.34 26.17 -2.50
C VAL A 565 20.66 26.18 -1.75
N ARG A 566 21.27 27.36 -1.64
CA ARG A 566 22.50 27.56 -0.86
C ARG A 566 22.25 27.44 0.64
N ASP A 567 23.19 26.83 1.35
CA ASP A 567 23.18 26.66 2.82
C ASP A 567 21.84 26.19 3.39
N ALA A 568 21.24 25.18 2.75
CA ALA A 568 19.85 24.77 2.96
C ALA A 568 19.56 24.43 4.44
N ALA A 569 20.46 23.67 5.08
CA ALA A 569 20.29 23.25 6.47
C ALA A 569 20.25 24.43 7.46
N ARG A 570 21.13 25.43 7.31
CA ARG A 570 21.21 26.57 8.23
C ARG A 570 20.08 27.56 8.00
N LYS A 571 19.71 27.81 6.73
CA LYS A 571 18.54 28.63 6.40
C LYS A 571 17.26 28.04 6.98
N MET A 572 17.06 26.73 6.82
CA MET A 572 15.91 26.04 7.40
C MET A 572 15.95 26.10 8.92
N LEU A 573 17.10 25.84 9.56
CA LEU A 573 17.25 25.95 11.01
C LEU A 573 16.83 27.34 11.54
N ALA A 574 17.15 28.41 10.82
CA ALA A 574 16.84 29.79 11.20
C ALA A 574 15.33 30.14 11.07
N SER A 575 14.56 29.35 10.31
CA SER A 575 13.12 29.55 10.15
C SER A 575 12.28 28.79 11.18
N LEU A 576 12.82 27.75 11.82
CA LEU A 576 12.04 26.85 12.67
C LEU A 576 11.69 27.43 14.06
N PRO A 577 10.47 27.18 14.57
CA PRO A 577 10.11 27.53 15.95
C PRO A 577 10.77 26.64 17.01
N PRO A 578 10.88 27.10 18.27
CA PRO A 578 11.15 26.21 19.40
C PRO A 578 9.94 25.32 19.71
N LEU A 579 10.20 24.19 20.37
CA LEU A 579 9.18 23.18 20.65
C LEU A 579 8.11 23.68 21.64
N SER A 580 8.43 24.67 22.48
CA SER A 580 7.47 25.38 23.33
C SER A 580 6.36 26.10 22.54
N GLU A 581 6.69 26.77 21.43
CA GLU A 581 5.72 27.45 20.58
C GLU A 581 4.82 26.45 19.89
N LEU A 582 5.37 25.33 19.42
CA LEU A 582 4.60 24.22 18.87
C LEU A 582 3.62 23.66 19.91
N GLU A 583 4.08 23.37 21.13
CA GLU A 583 3.22 22.85 22.20
C GLU A 583 2.05 23.79 22.54
N ALA A 584 2.30 25.10 22.50
CA ALA A 584 1.31 26.12 22.81
C ALA A 584 0.15 26.15 21.82
N VAL A 585 0.41 25.90 20.53
CA VAL A 585 -0.62 25.92 19.47
C VAL A 585 -1.29 24.56 19.25
N MET A 586 -0.76 23.48 19.82
CA MET A 586 -1.36 22.15 19.69
C MET A 586 -2.76 22.08 20.34
N PRO A 587 -3.76 21.49 19.66
CA PRO A 587 -5.11 21.35 20.20
C PRO A 587 -5.14 20.61 21.54
N VAL A 588 -5.86 21.19 22.51
CA VAL A 588 -6.11 20.57 23.81
C VAL A 588 -7.41 19.80 23.76
N VAL A 589 -7.34 18.50 24.04
CA VAL A 589 -8.49 17.59 24.05
C VAL A 589 -8.64 16.92 25.42
N PRO A 590 -9.85 16.47 25.82
CA PRO A 590 -9.99 15.56 26.95
C PRO A 590 -9.16 14.28 26.72
N ILE A 591 -8.58 13.71 27.78
CA ILE A 591 -7.84 12.44 27.66
C ILE A 591 -8.76 11.38 27.03
N PRO A 592 -8.39 10.80 25.88
CA PRO A 592 -9.26 9.83 25.21
C PRO A 592 -9.50 8.58 26.08
N GLN A 593 -10.72 8.03 26.03
CA GLN A 593 -11.06 6.77 26.71
C GLN A 593 -10.15 5.64 26.22
N HIS A 594 -9.60 4.81 27.09
CA HIS A 594 -8.61 3.81 26.69
C HIS A 594 -8.74 2.53 27.51
N THR A 595 -8.35 1.41 26.91
CA THR A 595 -8.29 0.10 27.58
C THR A 595 -6.90 -0.19 28.13
N LYS A 596 -5.86 0.36 27.51
CA LYS A 596 -4.46 0.24 27.95
C LYS A 596 -3.73 1.55 27.78
N ALA A 597 -2.79 1.82 28.69
CA ALA A 597 -1.89 2.95 28.63
C ALA A 597 -0.44 2.50 28.82
N THR A 598 0.46 3.10 28.05
CA THR A 598 1.91 2.98 28.23
C THR A 598 2.51 4.37 28.32
N LEU A 599 3.43 4.59 29.27
CA LEU A 599 4.17 5.83 29.48
C LEU A 599 5.60 5.66 28.95
N PHE A 600 6.13 6.67 28.27
CA PHE A 600 7.50 6.63 27.79
C PHE A 600 8.50 6.97 28.90
N SER A 601 9.44 6.07 29.18
CA SER A 601 10.59 6.32 30.05
C SER A 601 11.69 7.04 29.29
N LEU A 602 11.94 8.31 29.65
CA LEU A 602 13.07 9.09 29.11
C LEU A 602 14.43 8.47 29.47
N ARG A 603 14.51 7.79 30.62
CA ARG A 603 15.74 7.14 31.07
C ARG A 603 16.07 5.92 30.23
N ASP A 604 15.09 5.07 29.94
CA ASP A 604 15.31 3.77 29.27
C ASP A 604 14.99 3.81 27.77
N ALA A 605 14.55 4.96 27.27
CA ALA A 605 14.03 5.15 25.91
C ALA A 605 13.05 4.03 25.49
N SER A 606 12.10 3.72 26.36
CA SER A 606 11.18 2.60 26.17
C SER A 606 9.79 2.88 26.73
N TRP A 607 8.79 2.20 26.17
CA TRP A 607 7.42 2.26 26.65
C TRP A 607 7.23 1.33 27.84
N GLN A 608 6.68 1.85 28.94
CA GLN A 608 6.37 1.10 30.15
C GLN A 608 4.85 1.06 30.35
N THR A 609 4.30 -0.13 30.60
CA THR A 609 2.87 -0.28 30.91
C THR A 609 2.55 0.39 32.24
N VAL A 610 1.49 1.19 32.25
CA VAL A 610 1.03 1.94 33.43
C VAL A 610 -0.47 1.71 33.63
N PRO A 611 -0.97 1.78 34.87
CA PRO A 611 -2.39 1.52 35.16
C PRO A 611 -3.33 2.59 34.58
N GLY A 612 -2.81 3.75 34.19
CA GLY A 612 -3.58 4.81 33.57
C GLY A 612 -2.77 6.08 33.30
N VAL A 613 -3.47 7.12 32.84
CA VAL A 613 -2.91 8.45 32.56
C VAL A 613 -3.19 9.36 33.76
N GLY A 614 -2.14 9.77 34.48
CA GLY A 614 -2.29 10.53 35.72
C GLY A 614 -1.09 11.38 36.15
N ILE A 615 -0.02 11.40 35.36
CA ILE A 615 1.14 12.28 35.57
C ILE A 615 1.54 12.92 34.24
N SER A 616 2.37 13.95 34.28
CA SER A 616 2.90 14.52 33.04
C SER A 616 3.82 13.52 32.34
N GLY A 617 3.68 13.40 31.02
CA GLY A 617 4.43 12.41 30.25
C GLY A 617 3.90 12.20 28.84
N ALA A 618 4.74 11.56 28.01
CA ALA A 618 4.33 11.02 26.72
C ALA A 618 3.66 9.67 26.91
N TYR A 619 2.40 9.56 26.50
CA TYR A 619 1.63 8.33 26.59
C TYR A 619 1.30 7.78 25.21
N ARG A 620 1.16 6.46 25.18
CA ARG A 620 0.54 5.74 24.08
C ARG A 620 -0.64 4.96 24.64
N VAL A 621 -1.83 5.30 24.16
CA VAL A 621 -3.10 4.76 24.64
C VAL A 621 -3.76 3.94 23.55
N GLU A 622 -4.34 2.81 23.94
CA GLU A 622 -5.09 1.94 23.03
C GLU A 622 -6.59 2.19 23.24
N GLN A 623 -7.26 2.62 22.17
CA GLN A 623 -8.71 2.60 22.02
C GLN A 623 -9.06 1.40 21.12
N SER A 624 -10.27 0.85 21.26
CA SER A 624 -10.69 -0.46 20.68
C SER A 624 -10.23 -0.77 19.24
N PHE A 625 -10.01 0.25 18.39
CA PHE A 625 -9.57 0.13 17.00
C PHE A 625 -8.39 1.04 16.62
N ARG A 626 -7.81 1.82 17.55
CA ARG A 626 -6.73 2.77 17.25
C ARG A 626 -5.77 2.98 18.41
N ARG A 627 -4.51 3.24 18.08
CA ARG A 627 -3.46 3.58 19.03
C ARG A 627 -3.13 5.05 18.87
N LEU A 628 -3.36 5.83 19.92
CA LEU A 628 -3.06 7.27 19.93
C LEU A 628 -1.81 7.53 20.74
N SER A 629 -1.03 8.51 20.29
CA SER A 629 0.08 9.07 21.08
C SER A 629 -0.33 10.44 21.57
N ILE A 630 -0.21 10.65 22.88
CA ILE A 630 -0.66 11.87 23.54
C ILE A 630 0.44 12.41 24.44
N TRP A 631 0.54 13.73 24.48
CA TRP A 631 1.34 14.47 25.45
C TRP A 631 0.41 15.00 26.55
N VAL A 632 0.78 14.73 27.80
CA VAL A 632 0.09 15.24 28.98
C VAL A 632 1.07 16.12 29.75
N ASP A 633 0.78 17.41 29.83
CA ASP A 633 1.54 18.36 30.63
C ASP A 633 1.09 18.31 32.11
N GLN A 634 1.75 19.08 32.98
CA GLN A 634 1.41 19.08 34.41
C GLN A 634 -0.04 19.50 34.67
N ARG A 635 -0.52 20.49 33.91
CA ARG A 635 -1.90 20.98 34.01
C ARG A 635 -2.90 19.92 33.52
N GLY A 636 -2.65 19.30 32.37
CA GLY A 636 -3.51 18.27 31.80
C GLY A 636 -3.59 17.00 32.63
N ALA A 637 -2.54 16.67 33.40
CA ALA A 637 -2.60 15.58 34.37
C ALA A 637 -3.66 15.82 35.47
N VAL A 638 -3.85 17.09 35.87
CA VAL A 638 -4.86 17.50 36.86
C VAL A 638 -6.24 17.68 36.21
N GLU A 639 -6.30 18.39 35.09
CA GLU A 639 -7.55 18.75 34.39
C GLU A 639 -8.10 17.61 33.50
N ARG A 640 -7.39 16.49 33.39
CA ARG A 640 -7.70 15.35 32.50
C ARG A 640 -7.74 15.73 31.03
N THR A 641 -6.79 16.56 30.59
CA THR A 641 -6.61 16.97 29.20
C THR A 641 -5.26 16.52 28.65
N ALA A 642 -5.14 16.46 27.33
CA ALA A 642 -3.96 16.04 26.60
C ALA A 642 -3.87 16.75 25.24
N ARG A 643 -2.70 16.66 24.60
CA ARG A 643 -2.48 17.03 23.19
C ARG A 643 -2.18 15.79 22.38
N ILE A 644 -2.83 15.63 21.24
CA ILE A 644 -2.55 14.51 20.32
C ILE A 644 -1.36 14.88 19.45
N GLY A 645 -0.42 13.95 19.26
CA GLY A 645 0.77 14.18 18.44
C GLY A 645 1.31 12.90 17.84
N SER A 646 2.27 13.03 16.92
CA SER A 646 3.06 11.88 16.47
C SER A 646 3.86 11.28 17.63
N VAL A 647 4.20 10.00 17.54
CA VAL A 647 5.02 9.29 18.54
C VAL A 647 6.32 10.05 18.83
N GLN A 648 6.93 10.60 17.80
CA GLN A 648 8.18 11.35 17.86
C GLN A 648 7.97 12.65 18.62
N LEU A 649 6.96 13.44 18.23
CA LEU A 649 6.68 14.73 18.81
C LEU A 649 6.38 14.63 20.31
N VAL A 650 5.49 13.73 20.72
CA VAL A 650 5.11 13.62 22.14
C VAL A 650 6.30 13.22 23.02
N LYS A 651 7.23 12.41 22.51
CA LYS A 651 8.46 12.02 23.23
C LYS A 651 9.39 13.21 23.42
N HIS A 652 9.59 14.02 22.38
CA HIS A 652 10.41 15.23 22.47
C HIS A 652 9.79 16.27 23.39
N LEU A 653 8.47 16.45 23.37
CA LEU A 653 7.75 17.30 24.35
C LEU A 653 7.97 16.82 25.78
N SER A 654 7.91 15.51 26.01
CA SER A 654 8.22 14.93 27.32
C SER A 654 9.66 15.14 27.75
N GLY A 655 10.62 15.05 26.82
CA GLY A 655 12.03 15.33 27.08
C GLY A 655 12.23 16.80 27.47
N ARG A 656 11.66 17.72 26.70
CA ARG A 656 11.66 19.18 26.93
C ARG A 656 11.12 19.53 28.32
N ALA A 657 9.92 19.07 28.65
CA ALA A 657 9.27 19.33 29.93
C ALA A 657 10.06 18.79 31.13
N ALA A 658 10.82 17.70 30.94
CA ALA A 658 11.70 17.14 31.97
C ALA A 658 13.10 17.78 32.02
N GLY A 659 13.39 18.79 31.18
CA GLY A 659 14.72 19.39 31.05
C GLY A 659 15.77 18.40 30.51
N ARG A 660 15.33 17.36 29.80
CA ARG A 660 16.17 16.27 29.26
C ARG A 660 15.81 16.01 27.79
N PRO A 661 16.25 16.88 26.86
CA PRO A 661 16.06 16.68 25.43
C PRO A 661 16.53 15.29 25.01
N LEU A 662 15.81 14.65 24.08
CA LEU A 662 16.13 13.31 23.58
C LEU A 662 17.15 13.35 22.44
N VAL A 663 18.15 14.22 22.57
CA VAL A 663 19.24 14.41 21.61
C VAL A 663 20.59 14.32 22.33
N GLY A 664 21.59 13.81 21.64
CA GLY A 664 22.98 13.77 22.10
C GLY A 664 23.93 13.97 20.92
N TYR A 665 25.15 14.44 21.19
CA TYR A 665 26.15 14.67 20.15
C TYR A 665 27.34 13.73 20.30
N VAL A 666 27.85 13.20 19.19
CA VAL A 666 29.05 12.37 19.15
C VAL A 666 30.13 13.11 18.36
N PRO A 667 31.06 13.82 19.04
CA PRO A 667 32.07 14.63 18.36
C PRO A 667 33.00 13.87 17.43
N SER A 668 33.28 12.59 17.70
CA SER A 668 34.21 11.80 16.89
C SER A 668 33.72 11.50 15.47
N SER A 669 32.42 11.69 15.21
CA SER A 669 31.79 11.39 13.92
C SER A 669 30.85 12.49 13.47
N ASP A 670 30.92 13.67 14.08
CA ASP A 670 29.98 14.78 13.89
C ASP A 670 28.53 14.32 13.77
N ALA A 671 28.09 13.50 14.73
CA ALA A 671 26.79 12.84 14.65
C ALA A 671 25.84 13.35 15.73
N LEU A 672 24.66 13.77 15.30
CA LEU A 672 23.52 14.01 16.17
C LEU A 672 22.75 12.70 16.35
N VAL A 673 22.51 12.31 17.59
CA VAL A 673 21.99 11.00 17.93
C VAL A 673 20.70 11.13 18.72
N VAL A 674 19.70 10.31 18.38
CA VAL A 674 18.42 10.19 19.10
C VAL A 674 18.10 8.73 19.42
N PRO A 675 17.25 8.42 20.41
CA PRO A 675 16.82 7.05 20.65
C PRO A 675 15.97 6.48 19.50
N ILE A 676 16.01 5.16 19.29
CA ILE A 676 15.15 4.51 18.29
C ILE A 676 13.66 4.81 18.55
N GLY A 677 12.97 5.27 17.50
CA GLY A 677 11.56 5.66 17.54
C GLY A 677 11.30 7.01 18.22
N ALA A 678 12.35 7.76 18.55
CA ALA A 678 12.31 9.16 18.98
C ALA A 678 13.04 10.05 17.97
N ASP A 679 12.88 9.71 16.68
CA ASP A 679 13.35 10.48 15.53
C ASP A 679 12.96 11.95 15.68
N LEU A 680 13.74 12.85 15.07
CA LEU A 680 13.43 14.27 15.10
C LEU A 680 12.11 14.52 14.32
N PRO A 681 11.14 15.24 14.90
CA PRO A 681 9.83 15.42 14.27
C PRO A 681 9.90 16.43 13.11
N GLY A 682 9.15 16.20 12.03
CA GLY A 682 8.96 17.16 10.93
C GLY A 682 10.26 17.82 10.43
N LEU A 683 10.22 19.14 10.27
CA LEU A 683 11.34 19.92 9.71
C LEU A 683 12.60 19.88 10.59
N TYR A 684 12.51 19.60 11.89
CA TYR A 684 13.70 19.45 12.74
C TYR A 684 14.57 18.27 12.28
N GLY A 685 13.93 17.19 11.82
CA GLY A 685 14.65 16.06 11.22
C GLY A 685 15.24 16.40 9.87
N ARG A 686 14.50 17.17 9.05
CA ARG A 686 14.94 17.59 7.72
C ARG A 686 16.22 18.43 7.78
N VAL A 687 16.30 19.37 8.74
CA VAL A 687 17.54 20.13 9.01
C VAL A 687 18.74 19.21 9.26
N ALA A 688 18.58 18.19 10.11
CA ALA A 688 19.67 17.28 10.44
C ALA A 688 20.06 16.38 9.25
N ALA A 689 19.08 15.92 8.45
CA ALA A 689 19.33 15.12 7.26
C ALA A 689 20.03 15.95 6.15
N LEU A 690 19.64 17.20 5.96
CA LEU A 690 20.21 18.11 4.95
C LEU A 690 21.69 18.43 5.19
N CYS A 691 22.18 18.32 6.42
CA CYS A 691 23.61 18.57 6.70
C CYS A 691 24.53 17.66 5.87
N SER A 692 24.20 16.36 5.80
CA SER A 692 24.92 15.38 4.97
C SER A 692 24.24 15.11 3.63
N GLY A 693 22.95 15.42 3.51
CA GLY A 693 22.07 14.97 2.43
C GLY A 693 21.74 13.49 2.48
N ARG A 694 21.99 12.82 3.62
CA ARG A 694 21.77 11.37 3.79
C ARG A 694 20.72 11.09 4.85
N LEU A 695 20.03 9.97 4.68
CA LEU A 695 19.10 9.46 5.68
C LEU A 695 19.84 8.98 6.95
N PRO A 696 19.21 9.09 8.13
CA PRO A 696 19.86 8.74 9.38
C PRO A 696 20.06 7.22 9.49
N LYS A 697 21.19 6.82 10.08
CA LYS A 697 21.54 5.40 10.26
C LYS A 697 20.98 4.86 11.57
N VAL A 698 20.24 3.75 11.48
CA VAL A 698 19.73 3.03 12.64
C VAL A 698 20.80 2.07 13.16
N SER A 699 21.23 2.26 14.41
CA SER A 699 22.11 1.32 15.11
C SER A 699 21.33 0.56 16.17
N THR A 700 21.03 -0.71 15.89
CA THR A 700 20.38 -1.60 16.86
C THR A 700 21.29 -1.93 18.04
N ARG A 701 22.62 -1.88 17.85
CA ARG A 701 23.63 -2.11 18.90
C ARG A 701 23.60 -1.02 19.96
N THR A 702 23.57 0.24 19.54
CA THR A 702 23.53 1.40 20.45
C THR A 702 22.10 1.87 20.73
N ARG A 703 21.10 1.23 20.12
CA ARG A 703 19.67 1.57 20.17
C ARG A 703 19.40 3.04 19.89
N SER A 704 20.10 3.55 18.89
CA SER A 704 20.05 4.94 18.51
C SER A 704 19.93 5.09 17.00
N ILE A 705 19.47 6.26 16.60
CA ILE A 705 19.40 6.74 15.23
C ILE A 705 20.40 7.89 15.15
N ALA A 706 21.31 7.84 14.17
CA ALA A 706 22.37 8.82 14.01
C ALA A 706 22.20 9.60 12.70
N TYR A 707 22.10 10.91 12.81
CA TYR A 707 22.24 11.86 11.71
C TYR A 707 23.72 12.22 11.61
N LEU A 708 24.34 11.93 10.46
CA LEU A 708 25.78 12.05 10.26
C LEU A 708 26.15 13.44 9.70
N GLU A 709 27.38 13.85 9.95
CA GLU A 709 27.96 15.11 9.46
C GLU A 709 27.11 16.34 9.82
N VAL A 710 26.50 16.32 11.00
CA VAL A 710 25.77 17.47 11.56
C VAL A 710 26.78 18.31 12.32
N PRO A 711 27.14 19.53 11.85
CA PRO A 711 28.10 20.36 12.55
C PRO A 711 27.63 20.74 13.95
N ARG A 712 28.57 20.92 14.87
CA ARG A 712 28.27 21.21 16.28
C ARG A 712 27.34 22.41 16.45
N ASP A 713 27.50 23.45 15.65
CA ASP A 713 26.69 24.65 15.75
C ASP A 713 25.24 24.43 15.26
N VAL A 714 25.02 23.57 14.26
CA VAL A 714 23.68 23.12 13.84
C VAL A 714 23.07 22.23 14.92
N ALA A 715 23.85 21.33 15.53
CA ALA A 715 23.40 20.49 16.63
C ALA A 715 23.01 21.31 17.87
N ASP A 716 23.78 22.34 18.22
CA ASP A 716 23.47 23.30 19.28
C ASP A 716 22.20 24.08 18.96
N GLY A 717 22.01 24.50 17.70
CA GLY A 717 20.78 25.14 17.23
C GLY A 717 19.55 24.24 17.37
N LEU A 718 19.63 23.01 16.88
CA LEU A 718 18.56 22.01 17.04
C LEU A 718 18.26 21.72 18.51
N ASN A 719 19.28 21.58 19.36
CA ASN A 719 19.08 21.42 20.79
C ASN A 719 18.41 22.64 21.43
N SER A 720 18.74 23.86 20.98
CA SER A 720 18.10 25.11 21.43
C SER A 720 16.61 25.12 21.10
N LEU A 721 16.22 24.67 19.90
CA LEU A 721 14.82 24.56 19.50
C LEU A 721 14.07 23.45 20.27
N LEU A 722 14.68 22.26 20.40
CA LEU A 722 14.05 21.10 21.01
C LEU A 722 13.93 21.21 22.55
N ALA A 723 14.90 21.88 23.18
CA ALA A 723 14.83 22.18 24.61
C ALA A 723 14.01 23.45 24.90
N GLY A 724 13.78 24.28 23.88
CA GLY A 724 13.19 25.62 23.94
C GLY A 724 11.71 25.67 24.29
#